data_AF-A0A3P5Y8N6-F1
#
_entry.id   AF-A0A3P5Y8N6-F1
#
_cell.length_a   1.000
_cell.length_b   1.000
_cell.length_c   1.000
_cell.angle_alpha   90.00
_cell.angle_beta   90.00
_cell.angle_gamma   90.00
#
_symmetry.space_group_name_H-M   'P 1'
#
loop_
_entity.id
_entity.type
_entity.pdbx_description
1 polymer ?
#
loop_
_entity_poly.entity_id
_entity_poly.type
_entity_poly.pdbx_seq_one_letter_code
_entity_poly.pdbx_strand_id
1 'polypeptide(L)'
;MAACNKVKISFDRSDETIRCSLVPHLSAAFGRKGISVLTDKHDEFCKCIASVFIFSKNYVSIKESLDDFFKTSQRRHDKGHVVATVFYGVNRSELKENFAKALFEHITSYQASQWCSAEEIITLPGHEKINKQSDCEFVEKIATDVYEKIFPKERIGIYSRMLQDISNLLCSQQWGVKSIGFWGMPGIGKTELAKAVFDQMASDYEVTCFLQNFHETFETKGLYSLLQEHFKNLTNQNIPKRVLLVLDDVRNHLYAESLLAELPSFSLGSLIIITSRDDQVLFQYQVNQTYKVEGLNKLEAMQLFSLCAFEKDVKETNLLKDNSMKVIKYANGNPLALRVYGKEMSSHEQTSQKETLFLKLKQDPPHQIMEVVKSSYYALNDNEKNILVYIAFCFTGKHVEDVSKLLQDLGFFPEIGIDRLVANSLVTISENKLEMHNMIQGVVKKIGRCSEDSNTSFKCVLGTTDIEAISLDASNLNPDVELSLFRSMYNLRYLSIYYSNPGKHGKALESFSLPHGLRFFHWETYPLKSLPQDFDPSNLVELNMPYSQLQTLWGGTKNLKMLKRINLRHSQKLLEVNELSEARNLEQIDLCGCKNLQSFPSIRNLHKLRVVDLPRCTKIKSSPEFPSNVELKLEGSPIKTMYPPVPLIRVKSLCEFLDNPTKPLNFERHGPYILDILRPGSFLNSQKRITNPDM
;
A
#
# COMPACT_ATOMS: atom_id res chain seq x y z
N MET A 1 19.93 17.26 27.29
CA MET A 1 20.79 16.22 27.88
C MET A 1 20.98 15.15 26.81
N ALA A 2 22.18 15.04 26.23
CA ALA A 2 22.47 14.01 25.23
C ALA A 2 22.39 12.63 25.91
N ALA A 3 21.47 11.77 25.46
CA ALA A 3 21.40 10.38 25.93
C ALA A 3 22.73 9.69 25.57
N CYS A 4 23.45 9.21 26.59
CA CYS A 4 24.71 8.50 26.38
C CYS A 4 24.45 7.12 25.77
N ASN A 5 24.45 7.00 24.44
CA ASN A 5 24.38 5.73 23.71
C ASN A 5 25.73 4.98 23.82
N LYS A 6 26.09 4.57 25.05
CA LYS A 6 27.37 3.93 25.36
C LYS A 6 27.20 2.42 25.52
N VAL A 7 28.02 1.65 24.80
CA VAL A 7 28.11 0.19 24.90
C VAL A 7 29.48 -0.21 25.42
N LYS A 8 29.51 -1.08 26.42
CA LYS A 8 30.75 -1.67 26.95
C LYS A 8 31.02 -2.99 26.23
N ILE A 9 32.21 -3.15 25.66
CA ILE A 9 32.67 -4.46 25.16
C ILE A 9 33.59 -5.05 26.23
N SER A 10 33.23 -6.23 26.74
CA SER A 10 34.06 -7.02 27.65
C SER A 10 34.66 -8.19 26.89
N PHE A 11 35.97 -8.32 26.93
CA PHE A 11 36.72 -9.31 26.16
C PHE A 11 38.02 -9.69 26.87
N ASP A 12 38.69 -10.71 26.35
CA ASP A 12 40.02 -11.12 26.77
C ASP A 12 41.08 -10.19 26.15
N ARG A 13 41.70 -9.36 26.99
CA ARG A 13 42.73 -8.39 26.56
C ARG A 13 44.05 -9.04 26.14
N SER A 14 44.30 -10.29 26.55
CA SER A 14 45.51 -11.04 26.18
C SER A 14 45.41 -11.68 24.79
N ASP A 15 44.19 -11.83 24.26
CA ASP A 15 43.95 -12.34 22.92
C ASP A 15 44.17 -11.23 21.88
N GLU A 16 45.32 -11.27 21.19
CA GLU A 16 45.68 -10.28 20.16
C GLU A 16 44.70 -10.25 18.99
N THR A 17 44.14 -11.39 18.61
CA THR A 17 43.15 -11.48 17.53
C THR A 17 41.87 -10.72 17.89
N ILE A 18 41.39 -10.87 19.11
CA ILE A 18 40.19 -10.14 19.56
C ILE A 18 40.51 -8.65 19.74
N ARG A 19 41.64 -8.32 20.37
CA ARG A 19 42.06 -6.95 20.68
C ARG A 19 42.37 -6.12 19.44
N CYS A 20 43.05 -6.70 18.44
CA CYS A 20 43.54 -5.98 17.27
C CYS A 20 42.64 -6.12 16.04
N SER A 21 41.77 -7.13 15.98
CA SER A 21 40.84 -7.32 14.86
C SER A 21 39.38 -7.17 15.28
N LEU A 22 38.82 -8.09 16.07
CA LEU A 22 37.37 -8.13 16.28
C LEU A 22 36.82 -6.89 16.98
N VAL A 23 37.46 -6.43 18.06
CA VAL A 23 37.00 -5.28 18.86
C VAL A 23 37.06 -3.97 18.06
N PRO A 24 38.13 -3.64 17.32
CA PRO A 24 38.15 -2.47 16.45
C PRO A 24 37.07 -2.50 15.36
N HIS A 25 36.87 -3.64 14.67
CA HIS A 25 35.83 -3.76 13.64
C HIS A 25 34.42 -3.62 14.22
N LEU A 26 34.18 -4.22 15.39
CA LEU A 26 32.91 -4.09 16.10
C LEU A 26 32.68 -2.67 16.62
N SER A 27 33.75 -2.00 17.08
CA SER A 27 33.70 -0.60 17.49
C SER A 27 33.38 0.34 16.33
N ALA A 28 33.98 0.09 15.17
CA ALA A 28 33.65 0.82 13.95
C ALA A 28 32.20 0.56 13.50
N ALA A 29 31.72 -0.69 13.59
CA ALA A 29 30.34 -1.03 13.28
C ALA A 29 29.33 -0.37 14.24
N PHE A 30 29.64 -0.31 15.53
CA PHE A 30 28.85 0.46 16.49
C PHE A 30 28.89 1.96 16.22
N GLY A 31 30.05 2.51 15.88
CA GLY A 31 30.21 3.91 15.48
C GLY A 31 29.33 4.27 14.28
N ARG A 32 29.30 3.42 13.24
CA ARG A 32 28.38 3.57 12.08
C ARG A 32 26.90 3.54 12.47
N LYS A 33 26.57 2.98 13.63
CA LYS A 33 25.20 2.94 14.17
C LYS A 33 24.95 4.04 15.22
N GLY A 34 25.84 5.01 15.39
CA GLY A 34 25.70 6.09 16.38
C GLY A 34 25.83 5.60 17.83
N ILE A 35 26.46 4.44 18.03
CA ILE A 35 26.77 3.87 19.34
C ILE A 35 28.24 4.14 19.66
N SER A 36 28.47 4.78 20.80
CA SER A 36 29.82 4.97 21.34
C SER A 36 30.27 3.75 22.13
N VAL A 37 31.50 3.30 21.90
CA VAL A 37 32.06 2.13 22.58
C VAL A 37 33.03 2.55 23.67
N LEU A 38 32.88 1.93 24.84
CA LEU A 38 33.83 2.04 25.94
C LEU A 38 34.67 0.77 26.01
N THR A 39 35.98 0.90 25.82
CA THR A 39 36.94 -0.20 26.00
C THR A 39 37.68 -0.12 27.33
N ASP A 40 38.01 1.08 27.84
CA ASP A 40 39.13 1.22 28.80
C ASP A 40 38.87 1.87 30.17
N LYS A 41 37.73 2.52 30.45
CA LYS A 41 37.54 3.25 31.73
C LYS A 41 36.51 2.60 32.66
N HIS A 42 36.98 2.05 33.80
CA HIS A 42 36.14 1.44 34.83
C HIS A 42 35.14 2.42 35.50
N ASP A 43 35.48 3.72 35.55
CA ASP A 43 34.63 4.73 36.21
C ASP A 43 33.40 5.18 35.41
N GLU A 44 33.30 4.81 34.12
CA GLU A 44 32.13 5.14 33.28
C GLU A 44 31.17 3.98 33.07
N PHE A 45 31.44 2.82 33.65
CA PHE A 45 30.59 1.62 33.51
C PHE A 45 29.13 1.89 33.90
N CYS A 46 28.90 2.80 34.85
CA CYS A 46 27.58 3.20 35.30
C CYS A 46 26.73 3.94 34.24
N LYS A 47 27.34 4.43 33.16
CA LYS A 47 26.66 5.21 32.10
C LYS A 47 26.32 4.39 30.86
N CYS A 48 26.69 3.11 30.80
CA CYS A 48 26.42 2.24 29.64
C CYS A 48 24.97 1.75 29.62
N ILE A 49 24.40 1.61 28.42
CA ILE A 49 23.04 1.10 28.17
C ILE A 49 23.07 -0.40 27.81
N ALA A 50 24.19 -0.88 27.23
CA ALA A 50 24.38 -2.31 26.95
C ALA A 50 25.82 -2.79 27.20
N SER A 51 25.95 -4.10 27.38
CA SER A 51 27.23 -4.82 27.47
C SER A 51 27.29 -5.94 26.43
N VAL A 52 28.41 -6.04 25.71
CA VAL A 52 28.71 -7.11 24.77
C VAL A 52 29.85 -7.95 25.34
N PHE A 53 29.58 -9.23 25.61
CA PHE A 53 30.58 -10.18 26.09
C PHE A 53 31.14 -11.00 24.94
N ILE A 54 32.44 -10.89 24.71
CA ILE A 54 33.16 -11.73 23.75
C ILE A 54 33.90 -12.81 24.52
N PHE A 55 33.32 -14.00 24.56
CA PHE A 55 33.90 -15.15 25.25
C PHE A 55 34.96 -15.82 24.37
N SER A 56 36.21 -15.79 24.85
CA SER A 56 37.37 -16.53 24.34
C SER A 56 37.76 -17.65 25.30
N LYS A 57 38.74 -18.47 24.90
CA LYS A 57 39.22 -19.61 25.71
C LYS A 57 39.76 -19.19 27.08
N ASN A 58 40.42 -18.03 27.14
CA ASN A 58 41.06 -17.52 28.35
C ASN A 58 40.30 -16.36 29.01
N TYR A 59 39.07 -16.08 28.55
CA TYR A 59 38.24 -14.98 29.09
C TYR A 59 38.10 -15.04 30.62
N VAL A 60 37.96 -16.24 31.16
CA VAL A 60 37.73 -16.50 32.59
C VAL A 60 39.01 -16.36 33.42
N SER A 61 40.19 -16.41 32.81
CA SER A 61 41.47 -16.27 33.50
C SER A 61 41.82 -14.81 33.82
N ILE A 62 41.04 -13.85 33.31
CA ILE A 62 41.29 -12.41 33.50
C ILE A 62 40.34 -11.85 34.55
N LYS A 63 40.91 -11.39 35.67
CA LYS A 63 40.18 -10.83 36.80
C LYS A 63 39.31 -9.63 36.43
N GLU A 64 39.78 -8.77 35.53
CA GLU A 64 39.05 -7.57 35.07
C GLU A 64 37.80 -7.94 34.26
N SER A 65 37.90 -8.93 33.36
CA SER A 65 36.78 -9.42 32.54
C SER A 65 35.72 -10.14 33.37
N LEU A 66 36.13 -10.79 34.46
CA LEU A 66 35.23 -11.37 35.47
C LEU A 66 34.51 -10.30 36.28
N ASP A 67 35.20 -9.23 36.71
CA ASP A 67 34.59 -8.14 37.45
C ASP A 67 33.53 -7.40 36.59
N ASP A 68 33.84 -7.12 35.31
CA ASP A 68 32.87 -6.57 34.35
C ASP A 68 31.66 -7.50 34.14
N PHE A 69 31.88 -8.82 34.17
CA PHE A 69 30.82 -9.83 34.07
C PHE A 69 29.87 -9.81 35.28
N PHE A 70 30.41 -9.85 36.51
CA PHE A 70 29.60 -9.79 37.73
C PHE A 70 28.85 -8.45 37.87
N LYS A 71 29.51 -7.33 37.59
CA LYS A 71 28.88 -6.00 37.59
C LYS A 71 27.73 -5.90 36.59
N THR A 72 27.86 -6.50 35.41
CA THR A 72 26.77 -6.51 34.41
C THR A 72 25.61 -7.38 34.87
N SER A 73 25.88 -8.56 35.45
CA SER A 73 24.85 -9.45 35.97
C SER A 73 23.94 -8.74 36.98
N GLN A 74 24.52 -8.05 37.94
CA GLN A 74 23.77 -7.29 38.94
C GLN A 74 22.90 -6.20 38.31
N ARG A 75 23.44 -5.45 37.33
CA ARG A 75 22.69 -4.38 36.64
C ARG A 75 21.57 -4.88 35.74
N ARG A 76 21.72 -6.09 35.18
CA ARG A 76 20.67 -6.73 34.40
C ARG A 76 19.41 -6.94 35.24
N HIS A 77 19.57 -7.42 36.47
CA HIS A 77 18.46 -7.62 37.42
C HIS A 77 17.86 -6.30 37.93
N ASP A 78 18.69 -5.30 38.24
CA ASP A 78 18.22 -4.06 38.88
C ASP A 78 17.66 -3.01 37.91
N LYS A 79 18.15 -2.96 36.67
CA LYS A 79 17.90 -1.85 35.72
C LYS A 79 17.54 -2.26 34.29
N GLY A 80 17.38 -3.55 34.00
CA GLY A 80 17.04 -4.02 32.66
C GLY A 80 18.15 -3.79 31.62
N HIS A 81 19.42 -3.86 32.06
CA HIS A 81 20.59 -3.63 31.21
C HIS A 81 20.68 -4.64 30.06
N VAL A 82 20.87 -4.15 28.82
CA VAL A 82 20.92 -5.02 27.63
C VAL A 82 22.24 -5.79 27.59
N VAL A 83 22.17 -7.11 27.38
CA VAL A 83 23.36 -7.97 27.26
C VAL A 83 23.31 -8.75 25.96
N ALA A 84 24.42 -8.75 25.22
CA ALA A 84 24.66 -9.64 24.10
C ALA A 84 25.91 -10.48 24.34
N THR A 85 25.84 -11.75 23.95
CA THR A 85 26.94 -12.71 24.10
C THR A 85 27.46 -13.11 22.72
N VAL A 86 28.78 -13.18 22.58
CA VAL A 86 29.49 -13.55 21.37
C VAL A 86 30.47 -14.66 21.76
N PHE A 87 30.33 -15.82 21.14
CA PHE A 87 31.16 -16.99 21.40
C PHE A 87 32.21 -17.10 20.29
N TYR A 88 33.45 -16.73 20.59
CA TYR A 88 34.54 -16.66 19.61
C TYR A 88 35.53 -17.80 19.81
N GLY A 89 35.39 -18.85 19.01
CA GLY A 89 36.28 -20.03 19.06
C GLY A 89 36.10 -20.90 20.29
N VAL A 90 34.97 -20.79 21.00
CA VAL A 90 34.67 -21.57 22.21
C VAL A 90 33.22 -22.04 22.21
N ASN A 91 33.00 -23.28 22.66
CA ASN A 91 31.67 -23.84 22.85
C ASN A 91 31.11 -23.52 24.24
N ARG A 92 29.78 -23.44 24.36
CA ARG A 92 29.11 -23.11 25.64
C ARG A 92 29.41 -24.10 26.77
N SER A 93 29.55 -25.39 26.46
CA SER A 93 29.92 -26.42 27.44
C SER A 93 31.33 -26.21 28.00
N GLU A 94 32.29 -25.93 27.11
CA GLU A 94 33.68 -25.64 27.48
C GLU A 94 33.78 -24.36 28.32
N LEU A 95 33.00 -23.33 27.99
CA LEU A 95 32.88 -22.12 28.82
C LEU A 95 32.33 -22.43 30.21
N LYS A 96 31.27 -23.22 30.33
CA LYS A 96 30.72 -23.60 31.65
C LYS A 96 31.75 -24.32 32.51
N GLU A 97 32.52 -25.25 31.93
CA GLU A 97 33.59 -25.94 32.65
C GLU A 97 34.73 -25.00 33.06
N ASN A 98 35.14 -24.08 32.17
CA ASN A 98 36.20 -23.11 32.48
C ASN A 98 35.78 -22.12 33.56
N PHE A 99 34.53 -21.67 33.54
CA PHE A 99 33.94 -20.87 34.62
C PHE A 99 33.85 -21.64 35.93
N ALA A 100 33.43 -22.91 35.91
CA ALA A 100 33.40 -23.76 37.10
C ALA A 100 34.80 -23.92 37.74
N LYS A 101 35.84 -24.08 36.92
CA LYS A 101 37.24 -24.15 37.39
C LYS A 101 37.71 -22.82 37.99
N ALA A 102 37.45 -21.70 37.33
CA ALA A 102 37.84 -20.38 37.86
C ALA A 102 37.09 -20.00 39.14
N LEU A 103 35.85 -20.45 39.33
CA LEU A 103 35.12 -20.32 40.61
C LEU A 103 35.79 -21.08 41.74
N PHE A 104 36.41 -22.22 41.43
CA PHE A 104 37.14 -23.02 42.41
C PHE A 104 38.49 -22.38 42.77
N GLU A 105 39.14 -21.70 41.81
CA GLU A 105 40.49 -21.15 41.94
C GLU A 105 40.55 -19.68 42.41
N HIS A 106 39.54 -18.85 42.12
CA HIS A 106 39.65 -17.38 42.22
C HIS A 106 38.59 -16.66 43.08
N ILE A 107 37.65 -17.37 43.73
CA ILE A 107 36.41 -16.76 44.23
C ILE A 107 36.20 -16.90 45.74
N THR A 108 35.83 -15.78 46.39
CA THR A 108 35.42 -15.71 47.80
C THR A 108 33.97 -16.18 47.99
N SER A 109 33.56 -16.58 49.20
CA SER A 109 32.19 -17.06 49.48
C SER A 109 31.07 -16.08 49.07
N TYR A 110 31.38 -14.77 49.02
CA TYR A 110 30.47 -13.72 48.57
C TYR A 110 30.24 -13.71 47.05
N GLN A 111 31.24 -14.06 46.26
CA GLN A 111 31.16 -14.09 44.79
C GLN A 111 30.55 -15.41 44.27
N ALA A 112 30.55 -16.47 45.09
CA ALA A 112 29.88 -17.73 44.79
C ALA A 112 28.34 -17.59 44.74
N SER A 113 27.74 -16.71 45.55
CA SER A 113 26.30 -16.43 45.49
C SER A 113 25.93 -15.55 44.29
N GLN A 114 26.81 -14.64 43.87
CA GLN A 114 26.64 -13.86 42.63
C GLN A 114 26.71 -14.75 41.39
N TRP A 115 27.47 -15.85 41.43
CA TRP A 115 27.57 -16.80 40.32
C TRP A 115 26.23 -17.44 39.94
N CYS A 116 25.43 -17.86 40.92
CA CYS A 116 24.12 -18.46 40.65
C CYS A 116 23.19 -17.53 39.85
N SER A 117 23.34 -16.21 40.00
CA SER A 117 22.63 -15.22 39.18
C SER A 117 23.30 -14.98 37.82
N ALA A 118 24.62 -15.12 37.73
CA ALA A 118 25.40 -14.79 36.54
C ALA A 118 25.46 -15.92 35.49
N GLU A 119 25.19 -17.17 35.87
CA GLU A 119 25.12 -18.31 34.94
C GLU A 119 24.05 -18.08 33.84
N GLU A 120 23.00 -17.31 34.15
CA GLU A 120 21.96 -16.91 33.20
C GLU A 120 22.52 -16.19 31.97
N ILE A 121 23.61 -15.42 32.10
CA ILE A 121 24.19 -14.71 30.93
C ILE A 121 24.78 -15.70 29.92
N ILE A 122 25.39 -16.79 30.39
CA ILE A 122 26.01 -17.80 29.54
C ILE A 122 24.93 -18.66 28.84
N THR A 123 23.75 -18.79 29.46
CA THR A 123 22.61 -19.49 28.85
C THR A 123 21.83 -18.65 27.84
N LEU A 124 22.11 -17.34 27.75
CA LEU A 124 21.48 -16.48 26.75
C LEU A 124 21.80 -16.92 25.32
N PRO A 125 20.84 -16.75 24.39
CA PRO A 125 21.14 -16.88 22.97
C PRO A 125 22.20 -15.84 22.57
N GLY A 126 23.35 -16.33 22.09
CA GLY A 126 24.46 -15.50 21.63
C GLY A 126 24.88 -15.81 20.20
N HIS A 127 25.81 -15.02 19.69
CA HIS A 127 26.34 -15.14 18.33
C HIS A 127 27.51 -16.10 18.30
N GLU A 128 27.38 -17.14 17.47
CA GLU A 128 28.44 -18.12 17.18
C GLU A 128 28.85 -17.97 15.72
N LYS A 129 30.16 -17.92 15.45
CA LYS A 129 30.67 -17.82 14.08
C LYS A 129 30.52 -19.17 13.38
N ILE A 130 29.72 -19.21 12.32
CA ILE A 130 29.54 -20.42 11.50
C ILE A 130 30.70 -20.50 10.50
N ASN A 131 31.28 -21.69 10.28
CA ASN A 131 32.48 -21.95 9.47
C ASN A 131 32.44 -21.49 7.98
N LYS A 132 31.35 -20.84 7.51
CA LYS A 132 31.20 -20.30 6.16
C LYS A 132 30.88 -18.79 6.10
N GLN A 133 30.80 -18.10 7.24
CA GLN A 133 30.42 -16.68 7.31
C GLN A 133 31.66 -15.77 7.27
N SER A 134 31.59 -14.65 6.53
CA SER A 134 32.68 -13.67 6.54
C SER A 134 32.75 -12.90 7.89
N ASP A 135 33.95 -12.45 8.28
CA ASP A 135 34.13 -11.66 9.50
C ASP A 135 33.35 -10.34 9.47
N CYS A 136 33.21 -9.74 8.29
CA CYS A 136 32.43 -8.52 8.10
C CYS A 136 30.94 -8.76 8.36
N GLU A 137 30.37 -9.83 7.78
CA GLU A 137 28.96 -10.20 8.01
C GLU A 137 28.70 -10.57 9.47
N PHE A 138 29.65 -11.24 10.12
CA PHE A 138 29.53 -11.61 11.53
C PHE A 138 29.50 -10.37 12.44
N VAL A 139 30.42 -9.42 12.23
CA VAL A 139 30.48 -8.17 12.99
C VAL A 139 29.22 -7.32 12.77
N GLU A 140 28.76 -7.18 11.52
CA GLU A 140 27.54 -6.42 11.23
C GLU A 140 26.29 -7.06 11.84
N LYS A 141 26.22 -8.39 11.87
CA LYS A 141 25.13 -9.12 12.53
C LYS A 141 25.10 -8.85 14.04
N ILE A 142 26.25 -8.88 14.71
CA ILE A 142 26.35 -8.58 16.16
C ILE A 142 25.96 -7.12 16.40
N ALA A 143 26.54 -6.19 15.64
CA ALA A 143 26.27 -4.77 15.80
C ALA A 143 24.77 -4.46 15.59
N THR A 144 24.12 -5.15 14.65
CA THR A 144 22.69 -5.02 14.38
C THR A 144 21.84 -5.58 15.52
N ASP A 145 22.12 -6.78 16.00
CA ASP A 145 21.38 -7.39 17.12
C ASP A 145 21.48 -6.55 18.40
N VAL A 146 22.68 -6.06 18.74
CA VAL A 146 22.88 -5.20 19.91
C VAL A 146 22.14 -3.87 19.73
N TYR A 147 22.21 -3.28 18.54
CA TYR A 147 21.51 -2.05 18.25
C TYR A 147 19.99 -2.22 18.39
N GLU A 148 19.41 -3.28 17.82
CA GLU A 148 17.98 -3.58 17.91
C GLU A 148 17.52 -3.81 19.34
N LYS A 149 18.36 -4.46 20.17
CA LYS A 149 18.06 -4.65 21.60
C LYS A 149 18.09 -3.33 22.38
N ILE A 150 18.93 -2.36 21.99
CA ILE A 150 19.02 -1.04 22.64
C ILE A 150 17.86 -0.13 22.21
N PHE A 151 17.47 -0.18 20.94
CA PHE A 151 16.42 0.67 20.35
C PHE A 151 15.25 -0.15 19.79
N PRO A 152 14.56 -0.94 20.63
CA PRO A 152 13.61 -1.95 20.15
C PRO A 152 12.36 -1.36 19.49
N LYS A 153 11.96 -0.13 19.82
CA LYS A 153 10.72 0.49 19.29
C LYS A 153 10.92 1.36 18.05
N GLU A 154 12.15 1.84 17.83
CA GLU A 154 12.38 2.97 16.93
C GLU A 154 12.94 2.54 15.57
N ARG A 155 13.56 1.36 15.47
CA ARG A 155 14.27 0.97 14.24
C ARG A 155 14.03 -0.45 13.71
N ILE A 156 12.94 -1.10 14.14
CA ILE A 156 12.53 -2.41 13.58
C ILE A 156 12.33 -2.27 12.06
N GLY A 157 13.03 -3.10 11.30
CA GLY A 157 12.98 -3.13 9.85
C GLY A 157 13.72 -1.99 9.13
N ILE A 158 14.16 -0.94 9.82
CA ILE A 158 14.87 0.17 9.15
C ILE A 158 16.22 -0.32 8.61
N TYR A 159 16.93 -1.15 9.38
CA TYR A 159 18.27 -1.63 9.01
C TYR A 159 18.30 -2.62 7.86
N SER A 160 17.31 -3.51 7.75
CA SER A 160 17.21 -4.44 6.63
C SER A 160 17.13 -3.67 5.31
N ARG A 161 16.26 -2.64 5.27
CA ARG A 161 16.08 -1.73 4.13
C ARG A 161 17.33 -0.87 3.86
N MET A 162 17.97 -0.34 4.89
CA MET A 162 19.20 0.45 4.73
C MET A 162 20.37 -0.35 4.14
N LEU A 163 20.61 -1.56 4.67
CA LEU A 163 21.75 -2.38 4.27
C LEU A 163 21.58 -3.00 2.89
N GLN A 164 20.36 -3.39 2.52
CA GLN A 164 20.09 -4.08 1.26
C GLN A 164 19.76 -3.13 0.11
N ASP A 165 18.94 -2.11 0.35
CA ASP A 165 18.39 -1.30 -0.75
C ASP A 165 19.12 0.04 -0.88
N ILE A 166 19.24 0.79 0.22
CA ILE A 166 19.74 2.17 0.18
C ILE A 166 21.24 2.22 -0.11
N SER A 167 22.02 1.31 0.47
CA SER A 167 23.45 1.18 0.17
C SER A 167 23.69 0.98 -1.33
N ASN A 168 22.91 0.10 -1.97
CA ASN A 168 22.96 -0.17 -3.40
C ASN A 168 22.53 1.04 -4.23
N LEU A 169 21.47 1.74 -3.83
CA LEU A 169 21.01 2.98 -4.49
C LEU A 169 22.03 4.12 -4.41
N LEU A 170 22.80 4.19 -3.34
CA LEU A 170 23.88 5.18 -3.21
C LEU A 170 25.09 4.82 -4.08
N CYS A 171 25.43 3.53 -4.15
CA CYS A 171 26.54 3.02 -4.96
C CYS A 171 26.27 3.09 -6.46
N SER A 172 25.02 2.93 -6.91
CA SER A 172 24.64 2.94 -8.33
C SER A 172 24.68 4.33 -8.97
N GLN A 173 24.68 5.40 -8.18
CA GLN A 173 24.65 6.77 -8.67
C GLN A 173 26.02 7.24 -9.17
N GLN A 174 26.00 7.95 -10.31
CA GLN A 174 27.18 8.60 -10.89
C GLN A 174 27.84 9.57 -9.90
N TRP A 175 29.13 9.82 -10.13
CA TRP A 175 29.92 10.74 -9.31
C TRP A 175 29.41 12.18 -9.51
N GLY A 176 28.89 12.82 -8.47
CA GLY A 176 28.22 14.11 -8.57
C GLY A 176 27.51 14.50 -7.27
N VAL A 177 26.61 15.47 -7.35
CA VAL A 177 25.59 15.71 -6.31
C VAL A 177 24.52 14.63 -6.47
N LYS A 178 24.39 13.80 -5.45
CA LYS A 178 23.46 12.66 -5.42
C LYS A 178 22.14 13.10 -4.81
N SER A 179 21.04 12.57 -5.31
CA SER A 179 19.71 12.80 -4.73
C SER A 179 18.90 11.51 -4.66
N ILE A 180 18.28 11.28 -3.48
CA ILE A 180 17.44 10.11 -3.22
C ILE A 180 16.08 10.57 -2.73
N GLY A 181 15.03 10.00 -3.33
CA GLY A 181 13.65 10.33 -3.06
C GLY A 181 12.94 9.17 -2.39
N PHE A 182 12.59 9.30 -1.11
CA PHE A 182 11.78 8.32 -0.40
C PHE A 182 10.30 8.66 -0.54
N TRP A 183 9.52 7.76 -1.11
CA TRP A 183 8.08 7.94 -1.23
C TRP A 183 7.28 6.71 -0.78
N GLY A 184 5.98 6.89 -0.59
CA GLY A 184 5.10 5.83 -0.14
C GLY A 184 4.00 6.31 0.80
N MET A 185 3.23 5.35 1.28
CA MET A 185 2.01 5.57 2.04
C MET A 185 2.22 6.43 3.32
N PRO A 186 1.21 7.21 3.75
CA PRO A 186 1.27 7.92 5.02
C PRO A 186 1.53 6.97 6.21
N GLY A 187 2.43 7.34 7.12
CA GLY A 187 2.79 6.55 8.30
C GLY A 187 3.68 5.31 8.05
N ILE A 188 4.13 5.08 6.80
CA ILE A 188 4.93 3.89 6.45
C ILE A 188 6.37 3.91 6.99
N GLY A 189 6.86 5.07 7.47
CA GLY A 189 8.20 5.21 8.06
C GLY A 189 9.23 5.96 7.21
N LYS A 190 8.82 6.72 6.19
CA LYS A 190 9.74 7.51 5.32
C LYS A 190 10.67 8.43 6.10
N THR A 191 10.11 9.24 7.02
CA THR A 191 10.87 10.19 7.85
C THR A 191 11.87 9.46 8.74
N GLU A 192 11.47 8.32 9.34
CA GLU A 192 12.37 7.53 10.19
C GLU A 192 13.49 6.86 9.39
N LEU A 193 13.19 6.41 8.17
CA LEU A 193 14.19 5.87 7.25
C LEU A 193 15.20 6.95 6.83
N ALA A 194 14.72 8.14 6.46
CA ALA A 194 15.57 9.28 6.13
C ALA A 194 16.45 9.71 7.30
N LYS A 195 15.87 9.74 8.51
CA LYS A 195 16.59 10.05 9.74
C LYS A 195 17.67 9.01 10.07
N ALA A 196 17.38 7.72 9.89
CA ALA A 196 18.37 6.68 10.11
C ALA A 196 19.54 6.76 9.13
N VAL A 197 19.28 7.07 7.85
CA VAL A 197 20.33 7.35 6.85
C VAL A 197 21.14 8.58 7.25
N PHE A 198 20.47 9.65 7.68
CA PHE A 198 21.12 10.87 8.13
C PHE A 198 22.04 10.62 9.32
N ASP A 199 21.55 9.97 10.36
CA ASP A 199 22.31 9.66 11.58
C ASP A 199 23.53 8.78 11.30
N GLN A 200 23.41 7.84 10.35
CA GLN A 200 24.52 6.94 9.97
C GLN A 200 25.60 7.66 9.15
N MET A 201 25.21 8.59 8.27
CA MET A 201 26.14 9.19 7.30
C MET A 201 26.65 10.57 7.73
N ALA A 202 26.02 11.23 8.70
CA ALA A 202 26.32 12.61 9.07
C ALA A 202 27.81 12.85 9.39
N SER A 203 28.54 11.86 9.91
CA SER A 203 29.98 12.00 10.22
C SER A 203 30.86 12.20 8.99
N ASP A 204 30.41 11.78 7.82
CA ASP A 204 31.22 11.74 6.59
C ASP A 204 31.09 13.02 5.74
N TYR A 205 30.32 13.99 6.24
CA TYR A 205 29.98 15.25 5.55
C TYR A 205 30.41 16.44 6.40
N GLU A 206 30.81 17.53 5.73
CA GLU A 206 31.24 18.77 6.39
C GLU A 206 30.05 19.56 6.94
N VAL A 207 28.89 19.39 6.30
CA VAL A 207 27.68 20.15 6.56
C VAL A 207 26.52 19.18 6.52
N THR A 208 25.73 19.16 7.58
CA THR A 208 24.56 18.31 7.70
C THR A 208 23.35 19.12 8.12
N CYS A 209 22.22 18.91 7.47
CA CYS A 209 20.98 19.60 7.78
C CYS A 209 19.78 18.66 7.59
N PHE A 210 18.91 18.61 8.60
CA PHE A 210 17.65 17.89 8.55
C PHE A 210 16.50 18.87 8.76
N LEU A 211 15.76 19.15 7.70
CA LEU A 211 14.57 20.01 7.74
C LEU A 211 13.32 19.13 7.90
N GLN A 212 12.92 18.94 9.16
CA GLN A 212 11.72 18.19 9.50
C GLN A 212 10.46 18.97 9.12
N ASN A 213 9.43 18.29 8.58
CA ASN A 213 8.18 18.93 8.12
C ASN A 213 8.44 20.17 7.24
N PHE A 214 9.29 20.02 6.23
CA PHE A 214 9.78 21.09 5.37
C PHE A 214 8.64 21.92 4.78
N HIS A 215 7.61 21.26 4.25
CA HIS A 215 6.51 21.97 3.59
C HIS A 215 5.74 22.89 4.54
N GLU A 216 5.38 22.41 5.73
CA GLU A 216 4.69 23.22 6.75
C GLU A 216 5.58 24.35 7.27
N THR A 217 6.87 24.08 7.46
CA THR A 217 7.83 25.10 7.91
C THR A 217 8.05 26.17 6.85
N PHE A 218 8.06 25.79 5.57
CA PHE A 218 8.18 26.72 4.45
C PHE A 218 6.97 27.64 4.34
N GLU A 219 5.75 27.12 4.47
CA GLU A 219 4.53 27.95 4.44
C GLU A 219 4.41 28.90 5.63
N THR A 220 4.83 28.46 6.82
CA THR A 220 4.70 29.24 8.06
C THR A 220 5.80 30.28 8.23
N LYS A 221 7.07 29.92 7.98
CA LYS A 221 8.23 30.79 8.20
C LYS A 221 8.75 31.48 6.93
N GLY A 222 8.47 30.91 5.75
CA GLY A 222 9.00 31.38 4.48
C GLY A 222 10.47 31.00 4.24
N LEU A 223 10.88 31.11 2.97
CA LEU A 223 12.22 30.76 2.47
C LEU A 223 13.35 31.50 3.21
N TYR A 224 13.22 32.81 3.39
CA TYR A 224 14.28 33.62 3.98
C TYR A 224 14.61 33.24 5.42
N SER A 225 13.58 32.93 6.23
CA SER A 225 13.77 32.48 7.61
C SER A 225 14.48 31.13 7.66
N LEU A 226 14.15 30.20 6.75
CA LEU A 226 14.79 28.88 6.67
C LEU A 226 16.29 29.00 6.32
N LEU A 227 16.62 29.85 5.34
CA LEU A 227 18.00 30.10 4.95
C LEU A 227 18.81 30.72 6.10
N GLN A 228 18.23 31.68 6.83
CA GLN A 228 18.90 32.29 7.97
C GLN A 228 19.06 31.36 9.18
N GLU A 229 18.08 30.50 9.45
CA GLU A 229 18.12 29.61 10.62
C GLU A 229 19.12 28.46 10.42
N HIS A 230 19.18 27.91 9.20
CA HIS A 230 19.93 26.67 8.94
C HIS A 230 21.18 26.85 8.08
N PHE A 231 21.27 27.92 7.27
CA PHE A 231 22.31 28.07 6.23
C PHE A 231 23.11 29.37 6.32
N LYS A 232 22.96 30.17 7.37
CA LYS A 232 23.66 31.46 7.56
C LYS A 232 25.18 31.40 7.44
N ASN A 233 25.78 30.26 7.81
CA ASN A 233 27.22 30.06 7.75
C ASN A 233 27.70 29.53 6.38
N LEU A 234 26.78 29.08 5.53
CA LEU A 234 27.07 28.49 4.21
C LEU A 234 27.03 29.55 3.12
N THR A 235 26.08 30.48 3.18
CA THR A 235 25.94 31.56 2.20
C THR A 235 27.10 32.55 2.20
N ASN A 236 27.91 32.59 3.26
CA ASN A 236 29.04 33.52 3.40
C ASN A 236 30.40 32.96 2.93
N GLN A 237 30.46 31.71 2.43
CA GLN A 237 31.72 31.07 2.03
C GLN A 237 31.63 30.53 0.59
N ASN A 238 32.44 31.08 -0.32
CA ASN A 238 32.50 30.70 -1.74
C ASN A 238 33.15 29.32 -2.03
N ILE A 239 33.33 28.46 -1.02
CA ILE A 239 33.99 27.16 -1.19
C ILE A 239 32.93 26.06 -1.20
N PRO A 240 32.86 25.22 -2.25
CA PRO A 240 31.96 24.08 -2.29
C PRO A 240 32.23 23.13 -1.13
N LYS A 241 31.24 22.93 -0.27
CA LYS A 241 31.31 21.97 0.85
C LYS A 241 30.56 20.71 0.52
N ARG A 242 30.97 19.60 1.15
CA ARG A 242 30.25 18.33 1.04
C ARG A 242 29.06 18.35 1.99
N VAL A 243 27.85 18.40 1.42
CA VAL A 243 26.60 18.60 2.17
C VAL A 243 25.76 17.32 2.20
N LEU A 244 25.20 17.00 3.37
CA LEU A 244 24.10 16.06 3.55
C LEU A 244 22.84 16.83 3.96
N LEU A 245 21.86 16.88 3.07
CA LEU A 245 20.61 17.63 3.28
C LEU A 245 19.41 16.69 3.24
N VAL A 246 18.53 16.77 4.23
CA VAL A 246 17.24 16.06 4.23
C VAL A 246 16.10 17.06 4.22
N LEU A 247 15.22 16.95 3.22
CA LEU A 247 13.97 17.68 3.11
C LEU A 247 12.81 16.71 3.40
N ASP A 248 12.20 16.82 4.58
CA ASP A 248 11.16 15.90 5.03
C ASP A 248 9.74 16.42 4.72
N ASP A 249 8.86 15.54 4.25
CA ASP A 249 7.45 15.81 3.89
C ASP A 249 7.28 16.92 2.83
N VAL A 250 8.06 16.84 1.74
CA VAL A 250 7.94 17.76 0.60
C VAL A 250 6.64 17.44 -0.16
N ARG A 251 5.75 18.43 -0.28
CA ARG A 251 4.48 18.31 -1.02
C ARG A 251 4.41 19.13 -2.30
N ASN A 252 5.37 20.03 -2.49
CA ASN A 252 5.49 20.87 -3.69
C ASN A 252 6.96 20.95 -4.09
N HIS A 253 7.29 20.50 -5.31
CA HIS A 253 8.66 20.49 -5.81
C HIS A 253 9.25 21.90 -5.93
N LEU A 254 8.43 22.91 -6.23
CA LEU A 254 8.86 24.31 -6.37
C LEU A 254 9.46 24.87 -5.08
N TYR A 255 8.98 24.42 -3.91
CA TYR A 255 9.54 24.86 -2.63
C TYR A 255 10.96 24.30 -2.43
N ALA A 256 11.18 23.04 -2.81
CA ALA A 256 12.50 22.42 -2.73
C ALA A 256 13.47 23.07 -3.74
N GLU A 257 13.02 23.31 -4.98
CA GLU A 257 13.81 24.02 -6.01
C GLU A 257 14.20 25.42 -5.55
N SER A 258 13.25 26.18 -5.00
CA SER A 258 13.51 27.54 -4.52
C SER A 258 14.53 27.56 -3.37
N LEU A 259 14.47 26.59 -2.44
CA LEU A 259 15.46 26.49 -1.38
C LEU A 259 16.85 26.17 -1.94
N LEU A 260 16.94 25.21 -2.84
CA LEU A 260 18.21 24.71 -3.36
C LEU A 260 18.87 25.69 -4.34
N ALA A 261 18.09 26.49 -5.06
CA ALA A 261 18.58 27.55 -5.93
C ALA A 261 19.31 28.67 -5.16
N GLU A 262 18.91 28.93 -3.92
CA GLU A 262 19.53 29.95 -3.05
C GLU A 262 20.75 29.44 -2.28
N LEU A 263 21.06 28.14 -2.34
CA LEU A 263 22.20 27.55 -1.65
C LEU A 263 23.48 27.61 -2.52
N PRO A 264 24.66 27.77 -1.90
CA PRO A 264 25.93 27.78 -2.63
C PRO A 264 26.17 26.44 -3.31
N SER A 265 27.01 26.44 -4.37
CA SER A 265 27.32 25.25 -5.15
C SER A 265 27.84 24.12 -4.25
N PHE A 266 27.14 22.99 -4.24
CA PHE A 266 27.55 21.80 -3.50
C PHE A 266 28.81 21.18 -4.09
N SER A 267 29.68 20.63 -3.25
CA SER A 267 30.81 19.85 -3.74
C SER A 267 30.36 18.48 -4.26
N LEU A 268 31.21 17.87 -5.10
CA LEU A 268 31.01 16.50 -5.57
C LEU A 268 30.94 15.54 -4.37
N GLY A 269 29.98 14.60 -4.41
CA GLY A 269 29.75 13.66 -3.31
C GLY A 269 28.79 14.17 -2.24
N SER A 270 28.16 15.34 -2.44
CA SER A 270 27.03 15.79 -1.62
C SER A 270 25.78 14.92 -1.87
N LEU A 271 24.92 14.80 -0.86
CA LEU A 271 23.73 13.97 -0.88
C LEU A 271 22.49 14.76 -0.41
N ILE A 272 21.45 14.77 -1.25
CA ILE A 272 20.15 15.36 -0.96
C ILE A 272 19.14 14.22 -0.80
N ILE A 273 18.44 14.16 0.31
CA ILE A 273 17.39 13.20 0.58
C ILE A 273 16.07 13.96 0.64
N ILE A 274 15.09 13.53 -0.15
CA ILE A 274 13.75 14.12 -0.18
C ILE A 274 12.76 13.05 0.25
N THR A 275 11.92 13.33 1.25
CA THR A 275 10.78 12.46 1.57
C THR A 275 9.49 13.10 1.06
N SER A 276 8.64 12.30 0.40
CA SER A 276 7.34 12.75 -0.12
C SER A 276 6.31 11.64 0.02
N ARG A 277 5.03 11.98 0.01
CA ARG A 277 3.93 11.00 -0.12
C ARG A 277 3.55 10.78 -1.59
N ASP A 278 3.94 11.73 -2.42
CA ASP A 278 3.59 11.88 -3.82
C ASP A 278 4.84 11.65 -4.68
N ASP A 279 4.82 10.61 -5.50
CA ASP A 279 5.92 10.27 -6.40
C ASP A 279 6.13 11.34 -7.49
N GLN A 280 5.06 12.05 -7.88
CA GLN A 280 5.13 13.09 -8.90
C GLN A 280 5.98 14.27 -8.43
N VAL A 281 5.98 14.58 -7.13
CA VAL A 281 6.85 15.63 -6.56
C VAL A 281 8.33 15.28 -6.77
N LEU A 282 8.70 14.01 -6.59
CA LEU A 282 10.08 13.54 -6.80
C LEU A 282 10.44 13.51 -8.29
N PHE A 283 9.49 13.13 -9.15
CA PHE A 283 9.68 13.14 -10.59
C PHE A 283 9.85 14.57 -11.14
N GLN A 284 9.00 15.51 -10.71
CA GLN A 284 9.05 16.92 -11.13
C GLN A 284 10.35 17.59 -10.70
N TYR A 285 10.83 17.30 -9.48
CA TYR A 285 12.13 17.77 -9.01
C TYR A 285 13.32 17.12 -9.74
N GLN A 286 13.13 15.98 -10.41
CA GLN A 286 14.16 15.20 -11.11
C GLN A 286 15.20 14.56 -10.16
N VAL A 287 14.71 13.90 -9.10
CA VAL A 287 15.58 13.14 -8.20
C VAL A 287 16.33 12.02 -8.95
N ASN A 288 17.62 11.81 -8.65
CA ASN A 288 18.45 10.83 -9.35
C ASN A 288 17.96 9.39 -9.17
N GLN A 289 17.49 9.04 -7.96
CA GLN A 289 16.95 7.72 -7.63
C GLN A 289 15.76 7.85 -6.69
N THR A 290 14.70 7.09 -6.95
CA THR A 290 13.52 7.03 -6.08
C THR A 290 13.39 5.66 -5.44
N TYR A 291 12.97 5.61 -4.18
CA TYR A 291 12.71 4.38 -3.44
C TYR A 291 11.33 4.43 -2.80
N LYS A 292 10.48 3.47 -3.19
CA LYS A 292 9.17 3.27 -2.58
C LYS A 292 9.34 2.50 -1.28
N VAL A 293 9.06 3.15 -0.15
CA VAL A 293 9.22 2.54 1.18
C VAL A 293 8.15 1.49 1.40
N GLU A 294 8.59 0.25 1.54
CA GLU A 294 7.72 -0.89 1.83
C GLU A 294 7.41 -1.03 3.33
N GLY A 295 6.21 -1.53 3.64
CA GLY A 295 5.78 -1.83 5.00
C GLY A 295 6.59 -2.94 5.66
N LEU A 296 6.48 -3.06 6.98
CA LEU A 296 7.11 -4.10 7.79
C LEU A 296 6.67 -5.49 7.35
N ASN A 297 7.62 -6.41 7.26
CA ASN A 297 7.29 -7.81 7.02
C ASN A 297 6.53 -8.41 8.21
N LYS A 298 5.95 -9.59 8.05
CA LYS A 298 5.12 -10.22 9.09
C LYS A 298 5.82 -10.35 10.45
N LEU A 299 7.11 -10.71 10.47
CA LEU A 299 7.87 -10.89 11.71
C LEU A 299 8.17 -9.53 12.37
N GLU A 300 8.65 -8.57 11.59
CA GLU A 300 8.90 -7.19 12.01
C GLU A 300 7.62 -6.55 12.59
N ALA A 301 6.49 -6.74 11.90
CA ALA A 301 5.19 -6.22 12.32
C ALA A 301 4.71 -6.84 13.64
N MET A 302 4.90 -8.16 13.82
CA MET A 302 4.60 -8.85 15.07
C MET A 302 5.47 -8.33 16.23
N GLN A 303 6.76 -8.14 16.00
CA GLN A 303 7.69 -7.60 17.00
C GLN A 303 7.30 -6.18 17.44
N LEU A 304 7.08 -5.28 16.47
CA LEU A 304 6.73 -3.90 16.76
C LEU A 304 5.39 -3.81 17.51
N PHE A 305 4.40 -4.60 17.10
CA PHE A 305 3.11 -4.66 17.78
C PHE A 305 3.27 -5.14 19.23
N SER A 306 3.97 -6.26 19.46
CA SER A 306 4.16 -6.82 20.81
C SER A 306 4.90 -5.86 21.74
N LEU A 307 5.91 -5.16 21.26
CA LEU A 307 6.63 -4.16 22.04
C LEU A 307 5.77 -2.94 22.39
N CYS A 308 4.83 -2.57 21.52
CA CYS A 308 3.90 -1.47 21.78
C CYS A 308 2.74 -1.89 22.67
N ALA A 309 2.27 -3.14 22.56
CA ALA A 309 1.10 -3.64 23.27
C ALA A 309 1.41 -4.29 24.63
N PHE A 310 2.58 -4.91 24.78
CA PHE A 310 2.92 -5.74 25.95
C PHE A 310 4.26 -5.37 26.58
N GLU A 311 5.00 -4.43 25.98
CA GLU A 311 6.36 -4.04 26.40
C GLU A 311 7.39 -5.19 26.41
N LYS A 312 7.09 -6.30 25.71
CA LYS A 312 7.93 -7.49 25.62
C LYS A 312 8.05 -7.98 24.17
N ASP A 313 9.17 -8.61 23.82
CA ASP A 313 9.38 -9.18 22.48
C ASP A 313 8.53 -10.46 22.29
N VAL A 314 8.14 -10.72 21.04
CA VAL A 314 7.51 -11.97 20.58
C VAL A 314 8.37 -13.18 20.94
N LYS A 315 9.70 -13.05 20.85
CA LYS A 315 10.62 -14.15 21.20
C LYS A 315 10.54 -14.55 22.68
N GLU A 316 10.10 -13.63 23.53
CA GLU A 316 10.01 -13.86 24.97
C GLU A 316 8.63 -14.37 25.40
N THR A 317 7.61 -14.35 24.51
CA THR A 317 6.22 -14.52 24.93
C THR A 317 5.30 -15.18 23.89
N ASN A 318 4.62 -16.27 24.29
CA ASN A 318 3.47 -16.86 23.58
C ASN A 318 2.19 -15.97 23.70
N LEU A 319 2.34 -14.65 23.86
CA LEU A 319 1.25 -13.71 24.19
C LEU A 319 0.37 -13.32 23.00
N LEU A 320 0.77 -13.65 21.77
CA LEU A 320 0.00 -13.34 20.57
C LEU A 320 -1.24 -14.24 20.47
N LYS A 321 -2.36 -13.73 20.98
CA LYS A 321 -3.70 -14.30 20.77
C LYS A 321 -4.18 -13.99 19.33
N ASP A 322 -5.18 -14.74 18.87
CA ASP A 322 -5.79 -14.56 17.54
C ASP A 322 -6.21 -13.11 17.25
N ASN A 323 -6.64 -12.36 18.27
CA ASN A 323 -7.04 -10.96 18.13
C ASN A 323 -5.87 -10.04 17.77
N SER A 324 -4.71 -10.23 18.40
CA SER A 324 -3.49 -9.49 18.03
C SER A 324 -3.13 -9.74 16.57
N MET A 325 -3.29 -10.98 16.09
CA MET A 325 -3.04 -11.32 14.69
C MET A 325 -4.03 -10.65 13.73
N LYS A 326 -5.31 -10.51 14.12
CA LYS A 326 -6.30 -9.73 13.36
C LYS A 326 -5.89 -8.25 13.24
N VAL A 327 -5.37 -7.65 14.32
CA VAL A 327 -4.89 -6.25 14.31
C VAL A 327 -3.63 -6.10 13.45
N ILE A 328 -2.66 -6.98 13.60
CA ILE A 328 -1.42 -6.96 12.80
C ILE A 328 -1.74 -7.11 11.31
N LYS A 329 -2.65 -8.04 10.95
CA LYS A 329 -3.11 -8.20 9.57
C LYS A 329 -3.84 -6.96 9.05
N TYR A 330 -4.62 -6.29 9.89
CA TYR A 330 -5.31 -5.06 9.51
C TYR A 330 -4.33 -3.89 9.29
N ALA A 331 -3.34 -3.73 10.16
CA ALA A 331 -2.29 -2.72 10.03
C ALA A 331 -1.36 -2.98 8.83
N ASN A 332 -1.32 -4.21 8.33
CA ASN A 332 -0.65 -4.64 7.09
C ASN A 332 0.76 -4.05 6.90
N GLY A 333 1.58 -4.13 7.96
CA GLY A 333 2.97 -3.67 7.93
C GLY A 333 3.16 -2.16 8.09
N ASN A 334 2.12 -1.35 8.24
CA ASN A 334 2.28 0.09 8.51
C ASN A 334 2.78 0.34 9.95
N PRO A 335 4.00 0.89 10.16
CA PRO A 335 4.55 1.10 11.51
C PRO A 335 3.71 2.01 12.40
N LEU A 336 3.16 3.10 11.86
CA LEU A 336 2.31 4.01 12.63
C LEU A 336 1.05 3.30 13.14
N ALA A 337 0.36 2.57 12.26
CA ALA A 337 -0.82 1.79 12.61
C ALA A 337 -0.51 0.76 13.70
N LEU A 338 0.60 0.01 13.55
CA LEU A 338 1.02 -0.99 14.54
C LEU A 338 1.31 -0.38 15.90
N ARG A 339 1.99 0.78 15.95
CA ARG A 339 2.30 1.49 17.20
C ARG A 339 1.05 2.00 17.90
N VAL A 340 0.16 2.64 17.14
CA VAL A 340 -1.07 3.24 17.66
C VAL A 340 -2.02 2.16 18.14
N TYR A 341 -2.37 1.19 17.29
CA TYR A 341 -3.27 0.11 17.69
C TYR A 341 -2.64 -0.79 18.77
N GLY A 342 -1.33 -0.99 18.77
CA GLY A 342 -0.65 -1.70 19.85
C GLY A 342 -0.86 -1.04 21.21
N LYS A 343 -0.67 0.29 21.29
CA LYS A 343 -0.92 1.06 22.52
C LYS A 343 -2.39 1.05 22.95
N GLU A 344 -3.32 1.20 22.02
CA GLU A 344 -4.76 1.11 22.36
C GLU A 344 -5.14 -0.28 22.90
N MET A 345 -4.45 -1.33 22.44
CA MET A 345 -4.71 -2.72 22.86
C MET A 345 -3.91 -3.15 24.10
N SER A 346 -3.03 -2.29 24.64
CA SER A 346 -2.19 -2.58 25.81
C SER A 346 -2.94 -2.52 27.14
N SER A 347 -4.22 -2.12 27.14
CA SER A 347 -5.06 -2.10 28.34
C SER A 347 -5.28 -3.51 28.90
N HIS A 348 -5.34 -3.63 30.22
CA HIS A 348 -5.56 -4.87 31.01
C HIS A 348 -6.99 -5.46 30.86
N GLU A 349 -7.59 -5.34 29.68
CA GLU A 349 -8.96 -5.77 29.43
C GLU A 349 -9.05 -7.26 29.04
N GLN A 350 -10.21 -7.86 29.35
CA GLN A 350 -10.52 -9.25 29.05
C GLN A 350 -10.51 -9.51 27.53
N THR A 351 -10.22 -10.75 27.11
CA THR A 351 -10.08 -11.12 25.68
C THR A 351 -11.30 -10.77 24.82
N SER A 352 -12.52 -10.84 25.39
CA SER A 352 -13.78 -10.48 24.73
C SER A 352 -13.93 -8.97 24.47
N GLN A 353 -13.48 -8.13 25.41
CA GLN A 353 -13.51 -6.67 25.26
C GLN A 353 -12.53 -6.20 24.17
N LYS A 354 -11.40 -6.90 23.98
CA LYS A 354 -10.41 -6.57 22.95
C LYS A 354 -10.93 -6.72 21.52
N GLU A 355 -11.83 -7.67 21.25
CA GLU A 355 -12.47 -7.76 19.93
C GLU A 355 -13.41 -6.58 19.70
N THR A 356 -14.25 -6.26 20.68
CA THR A 356 -15.17 -5.12 20.60
C THR A 356 -14.42 -3.79 20.48
N LEU A 357 -13.32 -3.63 21.23
CA LEU A 357 -12.44 -2.47 21.13
C LEU A 357 -11.85 -2.35 19.73
N PHE A 358 -11.36 -3.45 19.15
CA PHE A 358 -10.82 -3.43 17.80
C PHE A 358 -11.87 -3.09 16.74
N LEU A 359 -13.11 -3.58 16.88
CA LEU A 359 -14.22 -3.19 16.00
C LEU A 359 -14.54 -1.69 16.13
N LYS A 360 -14.55 -1.15 17.36
CA LYS A 360 -14.69 0.29 17.60
C LYS A 360 -13.57 1.09 16.93
N LEU A 361 -12.31 0.65 17.07
CA LEU A 361 -11.13 1.30 16.47
C LEU A 361 -11.11 1.26 14.94
N LYS A 362 -11.81 0.31 14.31
CA LYS A 362 -12.01 0.30 12.85
C LYS A 362 -13.03 1.33 12.39
N GLN A 363 -14.11 1.49 13.15
CA GLN A 363 -15.17 2.46 12.87
C GLN A 363 -14.74 3.89 13.20
N ASP A 364 -13.94 4.04 14.25
CA ASP A 364 -13.41 5.32 14.72
C ASP A 364 -11.89 5.22 14.87
N PRO A 365 -11.13 5.45 13.78
CA PRO A 365 -9.68 5.39 13.84
C PRO A 365 -9.11 6.43 14.83
N PRO A 366 -8.08 6.08 15.60
CA PRO A 366 -7.44 7.00 16.53
C PRO A 366 -6.95 8.30 15.88
N HIS A 367 -6.97 9.39 16.62
CA HIS A 367 -6.62 10.74 16.15
C HIS A 367 -5.29 10.80 15.39
N GLN A 368 -4.25 10.12 15.89
CA GLN A 368 -2.92 10.10 15.24
C GLN A 368 -2.95 9.52 13.82
N ILE A 369 -3.78 8.49 13.59
CA ILE A 369 -3.98 7.89 12.27
C ILE A 369 -4.84 8.83 11.40
N MET A 370 -5.88 9.42 11.98
CA MET A 370 -6.77 10.35 11.28
C MET A 370 -6.01 11.54 10.70
N GLU A 371 -5.15 12.20 11.48
CA GLU A 371 -4.42 13.40 11.05
C GLU A 371 -3.49 13.15 9.85
N VAL A 372 -2.78 12.02 9.87
CA VAL A 372 -1.81 11.66 8.83
C VAL A 372 -2.51 11.33 7.50
N VAL A 373 -3.67 10.69 7.54
CA VAL A 373 -4.46 10.42 6.32
C VAL A 373 -5.25 11.66 5.88
N LYS A 374 -5.83 12.44 6.80
CA LYS A 374 -6.57 13.69 6.51
C LYS A 374 -5.70 14.71 5.77
N SER A 375 -4.47 14.91 6.23
CA SER A 375 -3.54 15.83 5.55
C SER A 375 -3.31 15.44 4.09
N SER A 376 -3.27 14.14 3.79
CA SER A 376 -3.15 13.63 2.42
C SER A 376 -4.48 13.76 1.65
N TYR A 377 -5.62 13.54 2.30
CA TYR A 377 -6.96 13.68 1.72
C TYR A 377 -7.28 15.14 1.33
N TYR A 378 -6.97 16.12 2.19
CA TYR A 378 -7.30 17.51 1.94
C TYR A 378 -6.44 18.16 0.85
N ALA A 379 -5.26 17.60 0.56
CA ALA A 379 -4.41 18.01 -0.55
C ALA A 379 -4.98 17.63 -1.93
N LEU A 380 -5.94 16.71 -1.99
CA LEU A 380 -6.61 16.29 -3.23
C LEU A 380 -7.63 17.32 -3.70
N ASN A 381 -7.88 17.37 -5.02
CA ASN A 381 -9.02 18.13 -5.56
C ASN A 381 -10.35 17.40 -5.34
N ASP A 382 -11.47 18.07 -5.63
CA ASP A 382 -12.80 17.51 -5.35
C ASP A 382 -13.12 16.25 -6.16
N ASN A 383 -12.64 16.14 -7.40
CA ASN A 383 -12.83 14.95 -8.22
C ASN A 383 -12.09 13.74 -7.62
N GLU A 384 -10.84 13.92 -7.23
CA GLU A 384 -10.01 12.89 -6.59
C GLU A 384 -10.57 12.46 -5.22
N LYS A 385 -11.03 13.42 -4.40
CA LYS A 385 -11.68 13.15 -3.12
C LYS A 385 -12.88 12.25 -3.29
N ASN A 386 -13.76 12.59 -4.24
CA ASN A 386 -14.95 11.80 -4.52
C ASN A 386 -14.59 10.39 -5.02
N ILE A 387 -13.67 10.29 -6.00
CA ILE A 387 -13.19 8.99 -6.50
C ILE A 387 -12.64 8.13 -5.35
N LEU A 388 -11.82 8.70 -4.47
CA LEU A 388 -11.23 7.99 -3.34
C LEU A 388 -12.30 7.43 -2.38
N VAL A 389 -13.36 8.21 -2.11
CA VAL A 389 -14.50 7.76 -1.29
C VAL A 389 -15.23 6.59 -1.95
N TYR A 390 -15.52 6.69 -3.25
CA TYR A 390 -16.13 5.60 -4.01
C TYR A 390 -15.27 4.33 -4.02
N ILE A 391 -13.95 4.47 -4.18
CA ILE A 391 -13.00 3.33 -4.13
C ILE A 391 -13.02 2.70 -2.74
N ALA A 392 -12.83 3.49 -1.68
CA ALA A 392 -12.80 3.01 -0.30
C ALA A 392 -14.04 2.20 0.07
N PHE A 393 -15.17 2.50 -0.57
CA PHE A 393 -16.46 1.96 -0.18
C PHE A 393 -16.95 0.79 -1.02
N CYS A 394 -17.00 1.00 -2.34
CA CYS A 394 -17.63 0.10 -3.29
C CYS A 394 -16.62 -0.70 -4.11
N PHE A 395 -15.42 -0.16 -4.33
CA PHE A 395 -14.55 -0.63 -5.40
C PHE A 395 -13.18 -1.19 -4.97
N THR A 396 -12.87 -1.24 -3.67
CA THR A 396 -11.69 -1.98 -3.19
C THR A 396 -11.77 -3.46 -3.62
N GLY A 397 -10.72 -3.94 -4.28
CA GLY A 397 -10.56 -5.29 -4.83
C GLY A 397 -11.19 -5.51 -6.21
N LYS A 398 -11.75 -4.46 -6.85
CA LYS A 398 -12.37 -4.54 -8.18
C LYS A 398 -11.37 -4.18 -9.28
N HIS A 399 -11.66 -4.62 -10.51
CA HIS A 399 -10.80 -4.36 -11.68
C HIS A 399 -10.79 -2.88 -12.06
N VAL A 400 -9.60 -2.37 -12.44
CA VAL A 400 -9.40 -0.93 -12.73
C VAL A 400 -10.27 -0.48 -13.90
N GLU A 401 -10.36 -1.26 -14.98
CA GLU A 401 -11.13 -0.88 -16.16
C GLU A 401 -12.63 -0.77 -15.87
N ASP A 402 -13.19 -1.75 -15.13
CA ASP A 402 -14.60 -1.75 -14.74
C ASP A 402 -14.93 -0.54 -13.87
N VAL A 403 -14.08 -0.26 -12.87
CA VAL A 403 -14.28 0.85 -11.95
C VAL A 403 -14.13 2.19 -12.67
N SER A 404 -13.16 2.32 -13.56
CA SER A 404 -12.96 3.53 -14.37
C SER A 404 -14.20 3.81 -15.22
N LYS A 405 -14.75 2.79 -15.91
CA LYS A 405 -15.97 2.95 -16.69
C LYS A 405 -17.15 3.40 -15.83
N LEU A 406 -17.34 2.77 -14.66
CA LEU A 406 -18.41 3.13 -13.72
C LEU A 406 -18.27 4.57 -13.19
N LEU A 407 -17.08 4.97 -12.77
CA LEU A 407 -16.80 6.32 -12.29
C LEU A 407 -17.00 7.37 -13.38
N GLN A 408 -16.59 7.08 -14.63
CA GLN A 408 -16.81 7.97 -15.76
C GLN A 408 -18.31 8.19 -16.01
N ASP A 409 -19.12 7.15 -15.89
CA ASP A 409 -20.58 7.25 -16.06
C ASP A 409 -21.28 7.95 -14.88
N LEU A 410 -20.69 7.89 -13.70
CA LEU A 410 -21.06 8.75 -12.57
C LEU A 410 -20.64 10.22 -12.78
N GLY A 411 -19.90 10.54 -13.84
CA GLY A 411 -19.49 11.90 -14.21
C GLY A 411 -18.17 12.35 -13.60
N PHE A 412 -17.35 11.41 -13.11
CA PHE A 412 -16.00 11.69 -12.63
C PHE A 412 -14.97 11.56 -13.75
N PHE A 413 -13.73 11.99 -13.46
CA PHE A 413 -12.56 11.82 -14.33
C PHE A 413 -11.61 10.76 -13.74
N PRO A 414 -11.89 9.45 -13.94
CA PRO A 414 -11.19 8.37 -13.26
C PRO A 414 -9.77 8.15 -13.74
N GLU A 415 -9.45 8.37 -15.02
CA GLU A 415 -8.08 8.15 -15.54
C GLU A 415 -7.08 9.03 -14.77
N ILE A 416 -7.27 10.35 -14.81
CA ILE A 416 -6.42 11.31 -14.09
C ILE A 416 -6.57 11.13 -12.57
N GLY A 417 -7.79 10.89 -12.09
CA GLY A 417 -8.06 10.78 -10.65
C GLY A 417 -7.39 9.56 -10.00
N ILE A 418 -7.51 8.37 -10.61
CA ILE A 418 -6.91 7.14 -10.09
C ILE A 418 -5.38 7.23 -10.15
N ASP A 419 -4.83 7.71 -11.26
CA ASP A 419 -3.38 7.92 -11.40
C ASP A 419 -2.84 8.83 -10.29
N ARG A 420 -3.54 9.92 -9.99
CA ARG A 420 -3.18 10.83 -8.90
C ARG A 420 -3.27 10.18 -7.53
N LEU A 421 -4.28 9.34 -7.28
CA LEU A 421 -4.42 8.60 -6.01
C LEU A 421 -3.32 7.55 -5.82
N VAL A 422 -2.86 6.92 -6.91
CA VAL A 422 -1.72 6.00 -6.92
C VAL A 422 -0.41 6.75 -6.67
N ALA A 423 -0.21 7.89 -7.33
CA ALA A 423 0.95 8.77 -7.12
C ALA A 423 1.10 9.20 -5.66
N ASN A 424 -0.01 9.56 -5.01
CA ASN A 424 -0.08 9.92 -3.59
C ASN A 424 -0.02 8.72 -2.62
N SER A 425 0.16 7.50 -3.12
CA SER A 425 0.20 6.26 -2.34
C SER A 425 -1.05 6.04 -1.46
N LEU A 426 -2.21 6.54 -1.89
CA LEU A 426 -3.50 6.34 -1.20
C LEU A 426 -4.22 5.09 -1.71
N VAL A 427 -3.99 4.75 -2.98
CA VAL A 427 -4.48 3.55 -3.67
C VAL A 427 -3.29 2.84 -4.31
N THR A 428 -3.37 1.52 -4.47
CA THR A 428 -2.37 0.72 -5.19
C THR A 428 -3.09 -0.13 -6.23
N ILE A 429 -2.47 -0.35 -7.39
CA ILE A 429 -2.98 -1.27 -8.40
C ILE A 429 -2.14 -2.55 -8.32
N SER A 430 -2.80 -3.67 -8.04
CA SER A 430 -2.18 -5.00 -7.96
C SER A 430 -2.98 -5.95 -8.83
N GLU A 431 -2.33 -6.68 -9.74
CA GLU A 431 -2.99 -7.63 -10.66
C GLU A 431 -4.23 -7.03 -11.38
N ASN A 432 -4.12 -5.77 -11.83
CA ASN A 432 -5.21 -5.01 -12.44
C ASN A 432 -6.44 -4.81 -11.51
N LYS A 433 -6.25 -4.79 -10.20
CA LYS A 433 -7.28 -4.49 -9.19
C LYS A 433 -6.89 -3.31 -8.33
N LEU A 434 -7.88 -2.50 -7.96
CA LEU A 434 -7.70 -1.37 -7.04
C LEU A 434 -7.65 -1.87 -5.61
N GLU A 435 -6.54 -1.65 -4.93
CA GLU A 435 -6.34 -1.96 -3.52
C GLU A 435 -6.19 -0.68 -2.71
N MET A 436 -6.79 -0.65 -1.53
CA MET A 436 -6.65 0.44 -0.57
C MET A 436 -6.25 -0.13 0.78
N HIS A 437 -5.23 0.45 1.39
CA HIS A 437 -4.78 0.02 2.70
C HIS A 437 -5.88 0.20 3.76
N ASN A 438 -6.09 -0.79 4.62
CA ASN A 438 -7.21 -0.82 5.57
C ASN A 438 -7.28 0.42 6.47
N MET A 439 -6.12 0.92 6.92
CA MET A 439 -6.02 2.16 7.70
C MET A 439 -6.56 3.38 6.94
N ILE A 440 -6.18 3.54 5.67
CA ILE A 440 -6.66 4.64 4.82
C ILE A 440 -8.17 4.47 4.60
N GLN A 441 -8.60 3.26 4.27
CA GLN A 441 -10.00 2.93 4.08
C GLN A 441 -10.85 3.29 5.30
N GLY A 442 -10.40 2.97 6.52
CA GLY A 442 -11.09 3.33 7.76
C GLY A 442 -11.25 4.84 7.94
N VAL A 443 -10.18 5.61 7.69
CA VAL A 443 -10.23 7.08 7.79
C VAL A 443 -11.11 7.69 6.69
N VAL A 444 -10.98 7.24 5.44
CA VAL A 444 -11.78 7.75 4.32
C VAL A 444 -13.26 7.45 4.53
N LYS A 445 -13.62 6.27 5.05
CA LYS A 445 -15.00 5.96 5.44
C LYS A 445 -15.54 6.92 6.50
N LYS A 446 -14.71 7.27 7.50
CA LYS A 446 -15.10 8.24 8.53
C LYS A 446 -15.28 9.65 7.95
N ILE A 447 -14.38 10.09 7.08
CA ILE A 447 -14.41 11.42 6.44
C ILE A 447 -15.61 11.53 5.49
N GLY A 448 -15.81 10.53 4.64
CA GLY A 448 -16.93 10.43 3.70
C GLY A 448 -18.29 10.21 4.38
N ARG A 449 -18.34 10.29 5.73
CA ARG A 449 -19.52 10.03 6.57
C ARG A 449 -20.21 8.72 6.16
N CYS A 450 -19.44 7.72 5.79
CA CYS A 450 -19.99 6.46 5.34
C CYS A 450 -20.52 5.69 6.56
N SER A 451 -21.75 5.20 6.46
CA SER A 451 -22.30 4.28 7.45
C SER A 451 -22.13 2.86 6.95
N GLU A 452 -21.50 2.01 7.76
CA GLU A 452 -21.45 0.57 7.56
C GLU A 452 -22.10 -0.11 8.75
N ASP A 453 -23.21 -0.81 8.51
CA ASP A 453 -23.80 -1.69 9.53
C ASP A 453 -23.21 -3.10 9.36
N SER A 454 -22.49 -3.55 10.38
CA SER A 454 -21.82 -4.85 10.39
C SER A 454 -22.79 -6.04 10.35
N ASN A 455 -24.05 -5.85 10.75
CA ASN A 455 -25.05 -6.92 10.75
C ASN A 455 -25.72 -7.10 9.39
N THR A 456 -25.98 -6.00 8.68
CA THR A 456 -26.66 -6.01 7.37
C THR A 456 -25.72 -5.85 6.19
N SER A 457 -24.42 -5.57 6.42
CA SER A 457 -23.45 -5.21 5.37
C SER A 457 -23.96 -4.10 4.45
N PHE A 458 -24.84 -3.25 4.99
CA PHE A 458 -25.32 -2.04 4.33
C PHE A 458 -24.20 -1.01 4.34
N LYS A 459 -23.84 -0.57 3.15
CA LYS A 459 -22.84 0.44 2.91
C LYS A 459 -23.55 1.62 2.21
N CYS A 460 -23.70 2.75 2.90
CA CYS A 460 -24.07 4.04 2.31
C CYS A 460 -22.93 5.10 2.34
N VAL A 461 -22.74 5.81 1.22
CA VAL A 461 -21.97 7.08 1.14
C VAL A 461 -22.94 8.24 1.29
N LEU A 462 -22.72 9.07 2.31
CA LEU A 462 -23.45 10.31 2.51
C LEU A 462 -22.76 11.46 1.74
N GLY A 463 -23.49 12.10 0.84
CA GLY A 463 -23.08 13.36 0.23
C GLY A 463 -23.21 14.54 1.20
N THR A 464 -23.10 15.77 0.69
CA THR A 464 -23.15 16.99 1.50
C THR A 464 -24.47 17.20 2.23
N THR A 465 -25.59 16.73 1.67
CA THR A 465 -26.94 16.90 2.23
C THR A 465 -27.78 15.62 2.25
N ASP A 466 -27.45 14.59 1.45
CA ASP A 466 -28.24 13.36 1.30
C ASP A 466 -27.38 12.20 0.76
N ILE A 467 -27.90 10.97 0.76
CA ILE A 467 -27.23 9.73 0.33
C ILE A 467 -26.93 9.75 -1.17
N GLU A 468 -25.69 9.40 -1.56
CA GLU A 468 -25.24 9.45 -2.95
C GLU A 468 -24.94 8.07 -3.56
N ALA A 469 -24.49 7.12 -2.75
CA ALA A 469 -24.20 5.76 -3.18
C ALA A 469 -24.58 4.73 -2.13
N ILE A 470 -25.21 3.63 -2.55
CA ILE A 470 -25.57 2.50 -1.71
C ILE A 470 -25.03 1.22 -2.33
N SER A 471 -24.37 0.42 -1.50
CA SER A 471 -23.96 -0.95 -1.80
C SER A 471 -24.46 -1.83 -0.67
N LEU A 472 -25.28 -2.83 -0.99
CA LEU A 472 -26.00 -3.61 0.01
C LEU A 472 -25.87 -5.11 -0.30
N ASP A 473 -25.35 -5.86 0.68
CA ASP A 473 -25.41 -7.32 0.65
C ASP A 473 -26.73 -7.77 1.26
N ALA A 474 -27.66 -8.20 0.41
CA ALA A 474 -29.00 -8.60 0.82
C ALA A 474 -29.07 -10.01 1.44
N SER A 475 -27.94 -10.71 1.59
CA SER A 475 -27.91 -12.07 2.15
C SER A 475 -28.37 -12.17 3.62
N ASN A 476 -28.21 -11.08 4.37
CA ASN A 476 -28.50 -11.01 5.81
C ASN A 476 -29.61 -9.99 6.17
N LEU A 477 -30.27 -9.39 5.17
CA LEU A 477 -31.33 -8.43 5.44
C LEU A 477 -32.54 -9.11 6.09
N ASN A 478 -33.07 -8.45 7.12
CA ASN A 478 -34.35 -8.84 7.70
C ASN A 478 -35.46 -8.57 6.65
N PRO A 479 -36.41 -9.49 6.41
CA PRO A 479 -37.51 -9.32 5.46
C PRO A 479 -38.38 -8.05 5.62
N ASP A 480 -38.31 -7.35 6.76
CA ASP A 480 -39.16 -6.19 7.08
C ASP A 480 -38.50 -4.83 6.76
N VAL A 481 -37.37 -4.79 6.05
CA VAL A 481 -36.74 -3.51 5.65
C VAL A 481 -37.58 -2.85 4.56
N GLU A 482 -38.19 -1.71 4.88
CA GLU A 482 -39.01 -0.92 3.95
C GLU A 482 -38.13 -0.24 2.89
N LEU A 483 -38.04 -0.85 1.69
CA LEU A 483 -37.31 -0.28 0.56
C LEU A 483 -38.01 0.94 -0.07
N SER A 484 -39.17 1.34 0.46
CA SER A 484 -39.87 2.58 0.14
C SER A 484 -39.04 3.84 0.47
N LEU A 485 -38.05 3.72 1.37
CA LEU A 485 -37.14 4.79 1.77
C LEU A 485 -36.22 5.30 0.65
N PHE A 486 -35.97 4.52 -0.41
CA PHE A 486 -35.13 5.00 -1.52
C PHE A 486 -35.74 6.18 -2.27
N ARG A 487 -37.07 6.36 -2.20
CA ARG A 487 -37.78 7.45 -2.88
C ARG A 487 -37.34 8.83 -2.37
N SER A 488 -37.05 8.96 -1.08
CA SER A 488 -36.65 10.24 -0.48
C SER A 488 -35.17 10.57 -0.67
N MET A 489 -34.38 9.69 -1.29
CA MET A 489 -32.94 9.86 -1.51
C MET A 489 -32.67 10.49 -2.88
N TYR A 490 -32.95 11.78 -3.02
CA TYR A 490 -32.95 12.46 -4.33
C TYR A 490 -31.58 12.52 -5.01
N ASN A 491 -30.50 12.45 -4.21
CA ASN A 491 -29.12 12.50 -4.69
C ASN A 491 -28.51 11.11 -4.95
N LEU A 492 -29.26 10.01 -4.82
CA LEU A 492 -28.71 8.67 -5.01
C LEU A 492 -28.36 8.44 -6.49
N ARG A 493 -27.07 8.23 -6.78
CA ARG A 493 -26.54 8.01 -8.14
C ARG A 493 -26.12 6.58 -8.39
N TYR A 494 -25.72 5.86 -7.35
CA TYR A 494 -25.26 4.47 -7.41
C TYR A 494 -26.04 3.60 -6.44
N LEU A 495 -26.72 2.56 -6.94
CA LEU A 495 -27.40 1.56 -6.10
C LEU A 495 -26.97 0.16 -6.55
N SER A 496 -26.43 -0.60 -5.61
CA SER A 496 -25.97 -1.97 -5.83
C SER A 496 -26.52 -2.89 -4.75
N ILE A 497 -27.27 -3.92 -5.15
CA ILE A 497 -27.85 -4.93 -4.27
C ILE A 497 -27.39 -6.31 -4.77
N TYR A 498 -26.61 -7.01 -3.96
CA TYR A 498 -26.00 -8.29 -4.32
C TYR A 498 -26.13 -9.32 -3.18
N TYR A 499 -25.86 -10.59 -3.47
CA TYR A 499 -25.97 -11.67 -2.48
C TYR A 499 -24.66 -12.45 -2.36
N SER A 500 -23.91 -12.24 -1.27
CA SER A 500 -22.71 -13.05 -0.97
C SER A 500 -23.02 -14.53 -0.70
N ASN A 501 -24.25 -14.87 -0.26
CA ASN A 501 -24.67 -16.24 -0.03
C ASN A 501 -25.89 -16.62 -0.91
N PRO A 502 -25.67 -17.24 -2.08
CA PRO A 502 -26.71 -17.50 -3.07
C PRO A 502 -27.79 -18.50 -2.62
N GLY A 503 -27.66 -19.13 -1.44
CA GLY A 503 -28.67 -20.05 -0.91
C GLY A 503 -29.84 -19.39 -0.17
N LYS A 504 -29.76 -18.09 0.14
CA LYS A 504 -30.81 -17.33 0.84
C LYS A 504 -31.36 -16.22 -0.06
N HIS A 505 -32.21 -16.60 -1.02
CA HIS A 505 -32.90 -15.60 -1.83
C HIS A 505 -33.97 -14.89 -0.98
N GLY A 506 -33.96 -13.56 -0.99
CA GLY A 506 -34.95 -12.74 -0.30
C GLY A 506 -36.37 -13.03 -0.79
N LYS A 507 -37.35 -12.91 0.11
CA LYS A 507 -38.78 -13.08 -0.20
C LYS A 507 -39.29 -12.01 -1.16
N ALA A 508 -40.47 -12.25 -1.71
CA ALA A 508 -41.19 -11.36 -2.62
C ALA A 508 -41.35 -9.96 -2.01
N LEU A 509 -40.72 -8.96 -2.66
CA LEU A 509 -41.10 -7.57 -2.51
C LEU A 509 -42.46 -7.37 -3.20
N GLU A 510 -43.33 -6.55 -2.61
CA GLU A 510 -44.63 -6.22 -3.22
C GLU A 510 -44.54 -4.96 -4.09
N SER A 511 -43.83 -3.94 -3.62
CA SER A 511 -43.53 -2.71 -4.38
C SER A 511 -42.41 -1.91 -3.71
N PHE A 512 -41.72 -1.07 -4.48
CA PHE A 512 -40.79 -0.05 -3.99
C PHE A 512 -40.66 1.07 -5.03
N SER A 513 -40.13 2.22 -4.64
CA SER A 513 -39.88 3.36 -5.54
C SER A 513 -38.37 3.60 -5.68
N LEU A 514 -37.94 4.01 -6.87
CA LEU A 514 -36.54 4.32 -7.18
C LEU A 514 -36.34 5.84 -7.31
N PRO A 515 -35.18 6.37 -6.88
CA PRO A 515 -34.89 7.79 -6.99
C PRO A 515 -34.57 8.20 -8.43
N HIS A 516 -34.94 9.43 -8.78
CA HIS A 516 -34.78 9.98 -10.14
C HIS A 516 -33.31 10.29 -10.52
N GLY A 517 -32.43 10.48 -9.54
CA GLY A 517 -31.01 10.80 -9.75
C GLY A 517 -30.13 9.60 -10.14
N LEU A 518 -30.72 8.40 -10.21
CA LEU A 518 -29.97 7.15 -10.33
C LEU A 518 -29.30 7.01 -11.70
N ARG A 519 -27.98 6.78 -11.68
CA ARG A 519 -27.15 6.57 -12.88
C ARG A 519 -26.71 5.13 -13.06
N PHE A 520 -26.49 4.42 -11.95
CA PHE A 520 -26.13 3.02 -11.95
C PHE A 520 -27.07 2.24 -11.05
N PHE A 521 -27.69 1.19 -11.61
CA PHE A 521 -28.56 0.30 -10.85
C PHE A 521 -28.17 -1.16 -11.04
N HIS A 522 -27.73 -1.78 -9.96
CA HIS A 522 -27.41 -3.19 -9.89
C HIS A 522 -28.28 -3.91 -8.87
N TRP A 523 -28.92 -5.00 -9.30
CA TRP A 523 -29.70 -5.86 -8.40
C TRP A 523 -29.68 -7.32 -8.88
N GLU A 524 -28.94 -8.17 -8.18
CA GLU A 524 -28.91 -9.61 -8.47
C GLU A 524 -30.21 -10.29 -8.05
N THR A 525 -30.71 -11.23 -8.85
CA THR A 525 -31.93 -12.01 -8.52
C THR A 525 -33.17 -11.14 -8.24
N TYR A 526 -33.30 -10.01 -8.95
CA TYR A 526 -34.39 -9.06 -8.77
C TYR A 526 -35.78 -9.74 -8.73
N PRO A 527 -36.60 -9.52 -7.69
CA PRO A 527 -37.77 -10.37 -7.43
C PRO A 527 -39.06 -9.97 -8.17
N LEU A 528 -39.18 -8.72 -8.63
CA LEU A 528 -40.41 -8.24 -9.27
C LEU A 528 -40.50 -8.60 -10.75
N LYS A 529 -41.73 -8.57 -11.28
CA LYS A 529 -42.03 -8.84 -12.69
C LYS A 529 -41.72 -7.67 -13.62
N SER A 530 -41.68 -6.45 -13.10
CA SER A 530 -41.29 -5.23 -13.83
C SER A 530 -40.58 -4.25 -12.88
N LEU A 531 -39.92 -3.24 -13.42
CA LEU A 531 -39.47 -2.09 -12.65
C LEU A 531 -40.67 -1.22 -12.21
N PRO A 532 -40.51 -0.38 -11.18
CA PRO A 532 -41.56 0.53 -10.72
C PRO A 532 -42.03 1.47 -11.86
N GLN A 533 -43.34 1.62 -12.01
CA GLN A 533 -43.92 2.41 -13.11
C GLN A 533 -43.67 3.92 -12.96
N ASP A 534 -43.51 4.39 -11.72
CA ASP A 534 -43.17 5.77 -11.37
C ASP A 534 -41.68 6.10 -11.59
N PHE A 535 -40.82 5.11 -11.82
CA PHE A 535 -39.40 5.34 -12.06
C PHE A 535 -39.18 6.09 -13.39
N ASP A 536 -38.35 7.14 -13.32
CA ASP A 536 -37.85 7.88 -14.47
C ASP A 536 -36.39 7.48 -14.75
N PRO A 537 -36.12 6.67 -15.80
CA PRO A 537 -34.77 6.24 -16.15
C PRO A 537 -33.98 7.30 -16.96
N SER A 538 -34.42 8.56 -17.01
CA SER A 538 -33.81 9.60 -17.84
C SER A 538 -32.33 9.88 -17.55
N ASN A 539 -31.85 9.59 -16.34
CA ASN A 539 -30.46 9.72 -15.90
C ASN A 539 -29.70 8.39 -15.85
N LEU A 540 -30.38 7.26 -16.08
CA LEU A 540 -29.81 5.93 -15.93
C LEU A 540 -28.82 5.64 -17.05
N VAL A 541 -27.58 5.29 -16.70
CA VAL A 541 -26.50 4.96 -17.63
C VAL A 541 -26.31 3.46 -17.77
N GLU A 542 -26.43 2.73 -16.66
CA GLU A 542 -26.31 1.27 -16.66
C GLU A 542 -27.38 0.61 -15.79
N LEU A 543 -28.00 -0.42 -16.36
CA LEU A 543 -28.96 -1.31 -15.71
C LEU A 543 -28.40 -2.74 -15.68
N ASN A 544 -28.03 -3.23 -14.51
CA ASN A 544 -27.36 -4.53 -14.35
C ASN A 544 -28.11 -5.42 -13.35
N MET A 545 -29.06 -6.21 -13.84
CA MET A 545 -29.94 -7.06 -13.01
C MET A 545 -29.91 -8.52 -13.49
N PRO A 546 -28.83 -9.27 -13.19
CA PRO A 546 -28.72 -10.66 -13.60
C PRO A 546 -29.68 -11.55 -12.79
N TYR A 547 -30.11 -12.66 -13.39
CA TYR A 547 -30.99 -13.67 -12.77
C TYR A 547 -32.37 -13.14 -12.32
N SER A 548 -32.86 -12.08 -12.97
CA SER A 548 -34.08 -11.41 -12.57
C SER A 548 -35.36 -12.21 -12.86
N GLN A 549 -36.40 -11.94 -12.07
CA GLN A 549 -37.76 -12.44 -12.26
C GLN A 549 -38.60 -11.57 -13.21
N LEU A 550 -37.97 -10.59 -13.85
CA LEU A 550 -38.59 -9.67 -14.81
C LEU A 550 -39.28 -10.45 -15.94
N GLN A 551 -40.46 -9.98 -16.31
CA GLN A 551 -41.20 -10.37 -17.50
C GLN A 551 -41.10 -9.29 -18.59
N THR A 552 -41.12 -8.02 -18.17
CA THR A 552 -40.94 -6.81 -18.98
C THR A 552 -40.07 -5.81 -18.21
N LEU A 553 -39.48 -4.81 -18.89
CA LEU A 553 -38.61 -3.82 -18.23
C LEU A 553 -39.44 -2.80 -17.43
N TRP A 554 -40.20 -1.97 -18.13
CA TRP A 554 -41.13 -0.98 -17.57
C TRP A 554 -42.28 -0.79 -18.55
N GLY A 555 -43.50 -0.55 -18.06
CA GLY A 555 -44.64 -0.34 -18.94
C GLY A 555 -44.57 1.02 -19.63
N GLY A 556 -44.99 1.09 -20.89
CA GLY A 556 -45.07 2.34 -21.66
C GLY A 556 -43.72 2.87 -22.16
N THR A 557 -43.75 4.06 -22.75
CA THR A 557 -42.56 4.74 -23.29
C THR A 557 -41.85 5.54 -22.21
N LYS A 558 -40.54 5.34 -22.09
CA LYS A 558 -39.66 6.03 -21.12
C LYS A 558 -38.51 6.73 -21.86
N ASN A 559 -37.96 7.78 -21.24
CA ASN A 559 -36.79 8.47 -21.78
C ASN A 559 -35.50 7.70 -21.42
N LEU A 560 -34.84 7.13 -22.42
CA LEU A 560 -33.62 6.31 -22.25
C LEU A 560 -32.37 7.00 -22.81
N LYS A 561 -32.36 8.33 -22.87
CA LYS A 561 -31.28 9.09 -23.50
C LYS A 561 -29.90 8.84 -22.89
N MET A 562 -29.80 8.52 -21.60
CA MET A 562 -28.50 8.31 -20.94
C MET A 562 -28.07 6.84 -20.92
N LEU A 563 -28.97 5.91 -21.26
CA LEU A 563 -28.73 4.48 -21.11
C LEU A 563 -27.70 4.00 -22.12
N LYS A 564 -26.56 3.53 -21.61
CA LYS A 564 -25.45 2.98 -22.41
C LYS A 564 -25.38 1.47 -22.30
N ARG A 565 -25.77 0.87 -21.18
CA ARG A 565 -25.55 -0.57 -20.95
C ARG A 565 -26.73 -1.23 -20.25
N ILE A 566 -27.05 -2.43 -20.71
CA ILE A 566 -28.04 -3.28 -20.07
C ILE A 566 -27.53 -4.72 -19.94
N ASN A 567 -27.64 -5.27 -18.73
CA ASN A 567 -27.33 -6.66 -18.42
C ASN A 567 -28.51 -7.29 -17.68
N LEU A 568 -29.18 -8.24 -18.32
CA LEU A 568 -30.28 -9.03 -17.76
C LEU A 568 -30.01 -10.52 -17.89
N ARG A 569 -28.74 -10.94 -17.95
CA ARG A 569 -28.35 -12.34 -18.14
C ARG A 569 -29.13 -13.28 -17.22
N HIS A 570 -29.50 -14.44 -17.74
CA HIS A 570 -30.23 -15.51 -17.05
C HIS A 570 -31.58 -15.08 -16.46
N SER A 571 -32.18 -13.98 -16.92
CA SER A 571 -33.55 -13.59 -16.56
C SER A 571 -34.55 -14.49 -17.27
N GLN A 572 -34.78 -15.68 -16.73
CA GLN A 572 -35.51 -16.75 -17.43
C GLN A 572 -36.99 -16.44 -17.66
N LYS A 573 -37.58 -15.48 -16.93
CA LYS A 573 -38.99 -15.09 -17.09
C LYS A 573 -39.20 -13.94 -18.08
N LEU A 574 -38.11 -13.34 -18.59
CA LEU A 574 -38.17 -12.19 -19.48
C LEU A 574 -38.82 -12.58 -20.80
N LEU A 575 -39.86 -11.85 -21.22
CA LEU A 575 -40.64 -12.15 -22.41
C LEU A 575 -40.30 -11.22 -23.58
N GLU A 576 -40.06 -9.93 -23.30
CA GLU A 576 -39.75 -8.90 -24.29
C GLU A 576 -38.95 -7.74 -23.68
N VAL A 577 -38.30 -6.97 -24.55
CA VAL A 577 -37.49 -5.78 -24.23
C VAL A 577 -37.62 -4.70 -25.31
N ASN A 578 -38.82 -4.55 -25.89
CA ASN A 578 -39.06 -3.71 -27.06
C ASN A 578 -38.69 -2.23 -26.84
N GLU A 579 -38.73 -1.78 -25.58
CA GLU A 579 -38.43 -0.43 -25.11
C GLU A 579 -36.98 -0.01 -25.41
N LEU A 580 -36.06 -0.97 -25.60
CA LEU A 580 -34.65 -0.69 -25.92
C LEU A 580 -34.44 -0.08 -27.31
N SER A 581 -35.43 -0.18 -28.20
CA SER A 581 -35.37 0.47 -29.53
C SER A 581 -35.20 1.99 -29.47
N GLU A 582 -35.65 2.62 -28.40
CA GLU A 582 -35.57 4.08 -28.20
C GLU A 582 -34.28 4.53 -27.49
N ALA A 583 -33.45 3.60 -27.01
CA ALA A 583 -32.21 3.88 -26.28
C ALA A 583 -31.05 4.21 -27.23
N ARG A 584 -31.09 5.39 -27.86
CA ARG A 584 -30.12 5.79 -28.92
C ARG A 584 -28.64 5.80 -28.51
N ASN A 585 -28.36 5.87 -27.20
CA ASN A 585 -27.00 5.88 -26.66
C ASN A 585 -26.51 4.51 -26.16
N LEU A 586 -27.28 3.44 -26.41
CA LEU A 586 -26.95 2.10 -25.97
C LEU A 586 -25.71 1.56 -26.71
N GLU A 587 -24.75 1.06 -25.95
CA GLU A 587 -23.45 0.54 -26.40
C GLU A 587 -23.35 -0.98 -26.22
N GLN A 588 -24.01 -1.54 -25.19
CA GLN A 588 -23.91 -2.97 -24.86
C GLN A 588 -25.23 -3.53 -24.33
N ILE A 589 -25.60 -4.71 -24.85
CA ILE A 589 -26.75 -5.50 -24.40
C ILE A 589 -26.26 -6.91 -24.05
N ASP A 590 -26.53 -7.38 -22.82
CA ASP A 590 -26.33 -8.77 -22.42
C ASP A 590 -27.65 -9.39 -21.91
N LEU A 591 -28.23 -10.28 -22.70
CA LEU A 591 -29.41 -11.10 -22.35
C LEU A 591 -29.07 -12.60 -22.36
N CYS A 592 -27.80 -12.97 -22.21
CA CYS A 592 -27.33 -14.36 -22.20
C CYS A 592 -28.21 -15.26 -21.32
N GLY A 593 -28.78 -16.32 -21.88
CA GLY A 593 -29.58 -17.30 -21.14
C GLY A 593 -31.00 -16.86 -20.77
N CYS A 594 -31.55 -15.81 -21.39
CA CYS A 594 -32.96 -15.44 -21.28
C CYS A 594 -33.83 -16.40 -22.11
N LYS A 595 -34.12 -17.59 -21.56
CA LYS A 595 -34.76 -18.71 -22.29
C LYS A 595 -36.18 -18.43 -22.77
N ASN A 596 -36.96 -17.61 -22.06
CA ASN A 596 -38.34 -17.30 -22.44
C ASN A 596 -38.51 -16.03 -23.28
N LEU A 597 -37.42 -15.36 -23.65
CA LEU A 597 -37.46 -14.16 -24.47
C LEU A 597 -38.08 -14.50 -25.83
N GLN A 598 -39.25 -13.91 -26.13
CA GLN A 598 -40.03 -14.19 -27.35
C GLN A 598 -39.84 -13.11 -28.41
N SER A 599 -39.75 -11.85 -27.97
CA SER A 599 -39.57 -10.68 -28.83
C SER A 599 -38.27 -9.95 -28.48
N PHE A 600 -37.55 -9.52 -29.51
CA PHE A 600 -36.41 -8.62 -29.39
C PHE A 600 -36.59 -7.48 -30.42
N PRO A 601 -36.42 -6.20 -30.03
CA PRO A 601 -36.68 -5.08 -30.92
C PRO A 601 -35.73 -5.05 -32.11
N SER A 602 -36.18 -4.46 -33.22
CA SER A 602 -35.25 -4.05 -34.29
C SER A 602 -34.47 -2.83 -33.83
N ILE A 603 -33.14 -2.94 -33.80
CA ILE A 603 -32.24 -1.95 -33.20
C ILE A 603 -31.23 -1.40 -34.22
N ARG A 604 -31.55 -1.50 -35.51
CA ARG A 604 -30.74 -0.99 -36.62
C ARG A 604 -30.33 0.48 -36.49
N ASN A 605 -31.16 1.30 -35.85
CA ASN A 605 -30.92 2.74 -35.67
C ASN A 605 -30.03 3.06 -34.45
N LEU A 606 -29.59 2.04 -33.69
CA LEU A 606 -28.70 2.23 -32.53
C LEU A 606 -27.24 2.29 -32.97
N HIS A 607 -26.82 3.44 -33.49
CA HIS A 607 -25.48 3.61 -34.09
C HIS A 607 -24.30 3.49 -33.11
N LYS A 608 -24.54 3.64 -31.79
CA LYS A 608 -23.49 3.50 -30.75
C LYS A 608 -23.32 2.08 -30.23
N LEU A 609 -24.22 1.17 -30.62
CA LEU A 609 -24.21 -0.21 -30.16
C LEU A 609 -22.97 -0.92 -30.69
N ARG A 610 -22.26 -1.62 -29.80
CA ARG A 610 -21.02 -2.34 -30.12
C ARG A 610 -21.15 -3.83 -29.86
N VAL A 611 -21.87 -4.23 -28.82
CA VAL A 611 -21.97 -5.63 -28.38
C VAL A 611 -23.41 -6.01 -28.08
N VAL A 612 -23.85 -7.15 -28.62
CA VAL A 612 -25.13 -7.78 -28.29
C VAL A 612 -24.91 -9.27 -28.00
N ASP A 613 -25.09 -9.63 -26.75
CA ASP A 613 -24.99 -11.01 -26.25
C ASP A 613 -26.40 -11.58 -26.06
N LEU A 614 -26.81 -12.49 -26.94
CA LEU A 614 -28.06 -13.25 -26.87
C LEU A 614 -27.86 -14.77 -26.86
N PRO A 615 -26.77 -15.36 -26.33
CA PRO A 615 -26.63 -16.81 -26.39
C PRO A 615 -27.70 -17.52 -25.55
N ARG A 616 -28.16 -18.70 -25.98
CA ARG A 616 -29.14 -19.56 -25.29
C ARG A 616 -30.52 -18.91 -25.06
N CYS A 617 -30.91 -17.96 -25.90
CA CYS A 617 -32.25 -17.39 -25.96
C CYS A 617 -33.13 -18.21 -26.92
N THR A 618 -33.71 -19.30 -26.43
CA THR A 618 -34.26 -20.36 -27.30
C THR A 618 -35.65 -20.07 -27.88
N LYS A 619 -36.40 -19.08 -27.36
CA LYS A 619 -37.80 -18.81 -27.75
C LYS A 619 -38.01 -17.57 -28.62
N ILE A 620 -36.93 -16.90 -29.06
CA ILE A 620 -37.05 -15.70 -29.90
C ILE A 620 -37.68 -16.08 -31.24
N LYS A 621 -38.79 -15.44 -31.60
CA LYS A 621 -39.59 -15.79 -32.80
C LYS A 621 -39.24 -14.95 -34.03
N SER A 622 -38.82 -13.70 -33.82
CA SER A 622 -38.49 -12.75 -34.89
C SER A 622 -36.97 -12.68 -35.11
N SER A 623 -36.54 -12.43 -36.35
CA SER A 623 -35.15 -12.06 -36.64
C SER A 623 -35.02 -10.54 -36.55
N PRO A 624 -34.39 -9.97 -35.51
CA PRO A 624 -34.22 -8.53 -35.39
C PRO A 624 -33.18 -8.00 -36.38
N GLU A 625 -33.38 -6.77 -36.86
CA GLU A 625 -32.36 -6.04 -37.61
C GLU A 625 -31.33 -5.42 -36.67
N PHE A 626 -30.04 -5.70 -36.92
CA PHE A 626 -28.91 -5.15 -36.18
C PHE A 626 -28.13 -4.13 -37.02
N PRO A 627 -27.44 -3.15 -36.40
CA PRO A 627 -26.46 -2.32 -37.10
C PRO A 627 -25.28 -3.15 -37.64
N SER A 628 -24.63 -2.68 -38.71
CA SER A 628 -23.57 -3.42 -39.42
C SER A 628 -22.26 -3.61 -38.62
N ASN A 629 -22.03 -2.80 -37.58
CA ASN A 629 -20.76 -2.73 -36.85
C ASN A 629 -20.86 -3.28 -35.41
N VAL A 630 -21.73 -4.27 -35.20
CA VAL A 630 -22.01 -4.84 -33.87
C VAL A 630 -21.44 -6.24 -33.76
N GLU A 631 -20.74 -6.53 -32.66
CA GLU A 631 -20.38 -7.89 -32.28
C GLU A 631 -21.61 -8.62 -31.75
N LEU A 632 -22.02 -9.68 -32.45
CA LEU A 632 -23.20 -10.48 -32.11
C LEU A 632 -22.77 -11.85 -31.57
N LYS A 633 -23.13 -12.17 -30.33
CA LYS A 633 -22.96 -13.52 -29.77
C LYS A 633 -24.33 -14.20 -29.66
N LEU A 634 -24.60 -15.15 -30.56
CA LEU A 634 -25.92 -15.77 -30.74
C LEU A 634 -25.92 -17.29 -30.49
N GLU A 635 -24.87 -17.83 -29.87
CA GLU A 635 -24.72 -19.28 -29.69
C GLU A 635 -25.92 -19.92 -28.98
N GLY A 636 -26.57 -20.88 -29.63
CA GLY A 636 -27.74 -21.57 -29.07
C GLY A 636 -29.06 -20.77 -29.12
N SER A 637 -29.13 -19.72 -29.94
CA SER A 637 -30.36 -18.95 -30.21
C SER A 637 -30.89 -19.22 -31.62
N PRO A 638 -32.22 -19.13 -31.85
CA PRO A 638 -32.85 -19.42 -33.14
C PRO A 638 -32.66 -18.29 -34.18
N ILE A 639 -32.00 -17.19 -33.82
CA ILE A 639 -31.75 -16.05 -34.70
C ILE A 639 -30.73 -16.45 -35.78
N LYS A 640 -31.15 -16.31 -37.05
CA LYS A 640 -30.27 -16.48 -38.21
C LYS A 640 -29.83 -15.10 -38.70
N THR A 641 -28.53 -14.83 -38.69
CA THR A 641 -27.99 -13.56 -39.21
C THR A 641 -28.16 -13.54 -40.74
N MET A 642 -28.79 -12.50 -41.30
CA MET A 642 -28.91 -12.30 -42.75
C MET A 642 -27.59 -11.88 -43.42
N TYR A 643 -26.60 -11.50 -42.63
CA TYR A 643 -25.24 -11.24 -43.09
C TYR A 643 -24.34 -12.36 -42.59
N PRO A 644 -23.39 -12.86 -43.42
CA PRO A 644 -22.31 -13.68 -42.88
C PRO A 644 -21.62 -12.86 -41.79
N PRO A 645 -21.16 -13.47 -40.69
CA PRO A 645 -20.25 -12.78 -39.79
C PRO A 645 -19.12 -12.23 -40.66
N VAL A 646 -18.91 -10.91 -40.66
CA VAL A 646 -17.68 -10.36 -41.22
C VAL A 646 -16.58 -11.15 -40.51
N PRO A 647 -15.72 -11.89 -41.24
CA PRO A 647 -14.63 -12.56 -40.58
C PRO A 647 -13.83 -11.43 -39.95
N LEU A 648 -13.83 -11.34 -38.62
CA LEU A 648 -12.66 -10.84 -37.92
C LEU A 648 -11.51 -11.56 -38.59
N ILE A 649 -10.67 -10.84 -39.33
CA ILE A 649 -9.36 -11.35 -39.69
C ILE A 649 -8.77 -11.78 -38.36
N ARG A 650 -8.76 -13.09 -38.10
CA ARG A 650 -8.12 -13.65 -36.93
C ARG A 650 -6.69 -13.13 -37.04
N VAL A 651 -6.26 -12.36 -36.06
CA VAL A 651 -4.88 -11.86 -35.96
C VAL A 651 -3.85 -12.99 -36.13
N LYS A 652 -4.24 -14.25 -35.93
CA LYS A 652 -3.47 -15.44 -36.32
C LYS A 652 -3.00 -15.47 -37.79
N SER A 653 -3.80 -15.03 -38.76
CA SER A 653 -3.40 -15.06 -40.18
C SER A 653 -2.45 -13.92 -40.57
N LEU A 654 -2.41 -12.83 -39.81
CA LEU A 654 -1.40 -11.77 -39.96
C LEU A 654 -0.07 -12.18 -39.30
N CYS A 655 -0.11 -12.89 -38.18
CA CYS A 655 1.08 -13.50 -37.59
C CYS A 655 1.71 -14.56 -38.51
N GLU A 656 0.90 -15.43 -39.12
CA GLU A 656 1.39 -16.45 -40.07
C GLU A 656 2.01 -15.85 -41.36
N PHE A 657 1.59 -14.65 -41.78
CA PHE A 657 2.19 -13.93 -42.92
C PHE A 657 3.49 -13.22 -42.55
N LEU A 658 3.60 -12.68 -41.33
CA LEU A 658 4.83 -12.07 -40.81
C LEU A 658 5.92 -13.12 -40.53
N ASP A 659 5.52 -14.36 -40.23
CA ASP A 659 6.45 -15.47 -39.93
C ASP A 659 6.93 -16.23 -41.20
N ASN A 660 6.30 -16.06 -42.38
CA ASN A 660 6.73 -16.77 -43.59
C ASN A 660 6.36 -16.07 -44.93
N PRO A 661 7.23 -15.23 -45.51
CA PRO A 661 6.90 -14.34 -46.63
C PRO A 661 6.78 -15.01 -48.01
N THR A 662 6.88 -16.35 -48.13
CA THR A 662 6.92 -17.04 -49.43
C THR A 662 5.66 -17.84 -49.80
N LYS A 663 4.58 -17.76 -49.01
CA LYS A 663 3.31 -18.42 -49.33
C LYS A 663 2.31 -17.44 -49.99
N PRO A 664 1.82 -17.70 -51.21
CA PRO A 664 0.83 -16.83 -51.83
C PRO A 664 -0.54 -16.98 -51.17
N LEU A 665 -1.15 -15.86 -50.78
CA LEU A 665 -2.54 -15.77 -50.33
C LEU A 665 -3.45 -15.68 -51.56
N ASN A 666 -4.38 -16.64 -51.72
CA ASN A 666 -5.32 -16.66 -52.83
C ASN A 666 -6.49 -15.69 -52.56
N PHE A 667 -6.42 -14.48 -53.13
CA PHE A 667 -7.49 -13.46 -53.08
C PHE A 667 -8.37 -13.54 -54.33
N GLU A 668 -9.30 -14.49 -54.42
CA GLU A 668 -10.24 -14.58 -55.57
C GLU A 668 -11.72 -14.35 -55.22
N ARG A 669 -12.07 -13.89 -54.01
CA ARG A 669 -13.50 -13.72 -53.64
C ARG A 669 -13.91 -12.44 -52.90
N HIS A 670 -13.11 -11.38 -52.96
CA HIS A 670 -13.51 -10.09 -52.39
C HIS A 670 -13.36 -8.97 -53.42
N GLY A 671 -14.47 -8.27 -53.68
CA GLY A 671 -14.58 -7.19 -54.66
C GLY A 671 -13.65 -5.99 -54.38
N PRO A 672 -13.70 -4.95 -55.23
CA PRO A 672 -12.59 -4.01 -55.49
C PRO A 672 -12.20 -3.06 -54.33
N TYR A 673 -12.78 -3.19 -53.14
CA TYR A 673 -12.58 -2.25 -52.04
C TYR A 673 -11.39 -2.58 -51.11
N ILE A 674 -10.64 -3.66 -51.35
CA ILE A 674 -9.48 -4.06 -50.52
C ILE A 674 -8.13 -3.58 -51.10
N LEU A 675 -8.09 -3.15 -52.37
CA LEU A 675 -6.84 -2.77 -53.04
C LEU A 675 -6.33 -1.35 -52.74
N ASP A 676 -7.09 -0.50 -52.02
CA ASP A 676 -6.67 0.86 -51.67
C ASP A 676 -5.95 0.97 -50.31
N ILE A 677 -6.01 -0.06 -49.46
CA ILE A 677 -5.40 -0.02 -48.10
C ILE A 677 -3.93 -0.52 -48.13
N LEU A 678 -3.47 -1.10 -49.24
CA LEU A 678 -2.13 -1.70 -49.37
C LEU A 678 -1.30 -1.08 -50.50
N ARG A 679 -1.29 0.25 -50.63
CA ARG A 679 -0.21 0.96 -51.35
C ARG A 679 0.87 1.40 -50.36
N PRO A 680 2.06 0.78 -50.35
CA PRO A 680 3.16 1.22 -49.50
C PRO A 680 3.86 2.42 -50.16
N GLY A 681 3.76 3.60 -49.54
CA GLY A 681 4.44 4.79 -50.07
C GLY A 681 4.19 6.09 -49.32
N SER A 682 4.53 6.16 -48.02
CA SER A 682 4.99 7.39 -47.34
C SER A 682 5.27 7.20 -45.84
N PHE A 683 6.05 6.16 -45.47
CA PHE A 683 6.58 5.99 -44.10
C PHE A 683 8.04 6.44 -43.95
N LEU A 684 8.55 7.21 -44.92
CA LEU A 684 9.87 7.85 -44.89
C LEU A 684 9.72 9.30 -45.35
N ASN A 685 9.32 10.20 -44.43
CA ASN A 685 9.63 11.64 -44.53
C ASN A 685 9.33 12.49 -43.28
N SER A 686 8.97 11.91 -42.12
CA SER A 686 8.67 12.69 -40.90
C SER A 686 9.83 12.78 -39.88
N GLN A 687 11.08 12.49 -40.27
CA GLN A 687 12.27 12.68 -39.42
C GLN A 687 13.20 13.83 -39.83
N LYS A 688 12.80 14.71 -40.76
CA LYS A 688 13.53 15.97 -41.00
C LYS A 688 12.56 17.12 -41.23
N ARG A 689 12.23 17.85 -40.16
CA ARG A 689 11.92 19.29 -40.13
C ARG A 689 11.44 19.69 -38.73
N ILE A 690 12.39 19.73 -37.79
CA ILE A 690 12.37 20.71 -36.69
C ILE A 690 13.75 21.33 -36.68
N THR A 691 13.88 22.44 -37.40
CA THR A 691 14.88 23.48 -37.20
C THR A 691 14.19 24.79 -37.61
N ASN A 692 13.86 25.57 -36.58
CA ASN A 692 13.55 27.01 -36.48
C ASN A 692 14.10 27.94 -37.59
N PRO A 693 13.80 29.27 -37.55
CA PRO A 693 12.56 30.04 -37.30
C PRO A 693 12.42 31.15 -38.39
N ASP A 694 11.68 32.24 -38.12
CA ASP A 694 11.57 33.52 -38.88
C ASP A 694 10.48 33.64 -39.97
N MET A 695 9.28 34.07 -39.54
CA MET A 695 8.61 35.29 -40.05
C MET A 695 7.43 35.70 -39.16
#